data_AF-A0A8X7C5I5-F1
#
_entry.id   AF-A0A8X7C5I5-F1
#
_cell.length_a   1.000
_cell.length_b   1.000
_cell.length_c   1.000
_cell.angle_alpha   90.00
_cell.angle_beta   90.00
_cell.angle_gamma   90.00
#
_symmetry.space_group_name_H-M   'P 1'
#
loop_
_entity.id
_entity.type
_entity.pdbx_description
1 polymer ?
#
loop_
_entity_poly.entity_id
_entity_poly.type
_entity_poly.pdbx_seq_one_letter_code
_entity_poly.pdbx_strand_id
1 'polypeptide(L)'
;MLLWILLANFVTKAFSCGYPGSPSHSIVTFNTETVQTGTVATYRCDPGFDLLGPIRRLCVENGTWIPIGIPVCVMNVAAGKAAMQSSIFSKGVPQKAVDGTTSRTYGSDTCTLTEVEDTPWWYVNLLEPFLVQLVRVDFGRSCCANGVPATVIVRVGNSRPDLSANPICNRFSGKIEEGRPLFFPCTSTVTGAFVSVHVETPTQFSLSICETFVYTDQVVPVEQCPEFDQEAATVATYNGKCYLFYSSNPRTLDSATKFCALQGGSLIHDTSPALQGFLSWELYKRHRKNPGSDYWNGVIRKNGSKDWKWVDGKDVTISFWSHPPKEGNCSRFDGKNGWLWSDTDCLNEFNYICEHRPAICGKPERPVNSTLMVRANTVGSTIEYQCNPGHLLLGPSTRTCQPTGFFSEFAPKCSYLECGFPANIPNGGYSLVNGTKHFQSIVQYFCQESYILVGQPELMCDADRKWDGPPPRCDPLLCHNPPSIKHGNVTVTVNTTVPGTTAEYVCENNFKLIGEAVISCDSTGFWTSKPPTCELDKEKLYNARIEGKHKRNRASIAARLNMGGIIALGIFGGFVFLAVIISIVVIIVRRNSNSQDSLDSLSTYESQGSREKLYQRQCWPGHPGSLHPSVLPPPDDPDHRKGNSDRHREPSTSTQYHLRHHQHGNSHRDSDISLETTASTPRWCKKHEKRSGY
;
A
#
# COMPACT_ATOMS: atom_id res chain seq x y z
N MET A 1 56.36 -2.61 -26.34
CA MET A 1 55.73 -1.40 -25.78
C MET A 1 54.25 -1.28 -26.18
N LEU A 2 53.52 -2.41 -26.27
CA LEU A 2 52.10 -2.48 -26.65
C LEU A 2 51.29 -3.43 -25.74
N LEU A 3 51.93 -4.02 -24.72
CA LEU A 3 51.30 -4.96 -23.78
C LEU A 3 51.01 -4.34 -22.40
N TRP A 4 51.33 -3.06 -22.21
CA TRP A 4 51.09 -2.31 -20.96
C TRP A 4 49.96 -1.27 -21.06
N ILE A 5 49.25 -1.20 -22.20
CA ILE A 5 48.15 -0.24 -22.42
C ILE A 5 46.77 -0.93 -22.30
N LEU A 6 46.71 -2.26 -22.17
CA LEU A 6 45.45 -3.02 -22.02
C LEU A 6 45.05 -3.34 -20.57
N LEU A 7 45.74 -2.80 -19.56
CA LEU A 7 45.42 -2.98 -18.14
C LEU A 7 45.00 -1.70 -17.42
N ALA A 8 44.57 -0.67 -18.16
CA ALA A 8 43.97 0.54 -17.58
C ALA A 8 42.62 0.79 -18.25
N ASN A 9 41.56 0.20 -17.68
CA ASN A 9 40.14 0.64 -17.75
C ASN A 9 39.14 -0.49 -17.41
N PHE A 10 39.50 -1.45 -16.57
CA PHE A 10 38.49 -2.00 -15.66
C PHE A 10 38.46 -1.12 -14.41
N VAL A 11 37.87 0.08 -14.54
CA VAL A 11 37.21 0.67 -13.38
C VAL A 11 36.07 -0.30 -13.09
N THR A 12 36.31 -1.27 -12.21
CA THR A 12 35.21 -2.00 -11.59
C THR A 12 34.30 -0.95 -11.02
N LYS A 13 33.10 -0.81 -11.59
CA LYS A 13 32.10 0.15 -11.14
C LYS A 13 31.82 -0.21 -9.67
N ALA A 14 32.43 0.51 -8.73
CA ALA A 14 32.24 0.25 -7.32
C ALA A 14 30.74 0.38 -7.04
N PHE A 15 30.08 -0.73 -6.71
CA PHE A 15 28.65 -0.71 -6.45
C PHE A 15 28.41 0.04 -5.14
N SER A 16 27.79 1.21 -5.25
CA SER A 16 27.30 1.94 -4.09
C SER A 16 26.04 1.24 -3.57
N CYS A 17 25.96 1.00 -2.26
CA CYS A 17 24.80 0.36 -1.64
C CYS A 17 23.57 1.25 -1.53
N GLY A 18 23.64 2.50 -1.99
CA GLY A 18 22.60 3.50 -1.78
C GLY A 18 22.36 3.82 -0.30
N TYR A 19 21.35 4.62 -0.01
CA TYR A 19 21.03 4.98 1.38
C TYR A 19 20.47 3.75 2.13
N PRO A 20 20.99 3.40 3.32
CA PRO A 20 20.66 2.14 4.01
C PRO A 20 19.25 2.09 4.62
N GLY A 21 18.52 3.20 4.58
CA GLY A 21 17.32 3.44 5.35
C GLY A 21 17.64 3.88 6.78
N SER A 22 16.75 4.63 7.42
CA SER A 22 16.84 5.00 8.84
C SER A 22 15.45 5.06 9.46
N PRO A 23 15.24 4.48 10.66
CA PRO A 23 13.94 4.50 11.32
C PRO A 23 13.56 5.92 11.76
N SER A 24 12.30 6.10 12.14
CA SER A 24 11.83 7.28 12.89
C SER A 24 12.71 7.51 14.14
N HIS A 25 12.80 8.75 14.59
CA HIS A 25 13.55 9.13 15.82
C HIS A 25 15.02 8.68 15.82
N SER A 26 15.68 8.69 14.66
CA SER A 26 17.06 8.25 14.54
C SER A 26 17.95 9.17 13.71
N ILE A 27 19.25 9.04 13.95
CA ILE A 27 20.31 9.62 13.15
C ILE A 27 21.18 8.48 12.63
N VAL A 28 21.45 8.50 11.33
CA VAL A 28 22.47 7.65 10.71
C VAL A 28 23.69 8.49 10.36
N THR A 29 24.86 7.98 10.71
CA THR A 29 26.17 8.59 10.40
C THR A 29 27.00 7.62 9.59
N PHE A 30 27.85 8.14 8.71
CA PHE A 30 28.73 7.36 7.85
C PHE A 30 30.19 7.67 8.18
N ASN A 31 31.06 6.68 8.08
CA ASN A 31 32.51 6.86 8.23
C ASN A 31 33.20 7.43 6.98
N THR A 32 32.48 7.52 5.86
CA THR A 32 32.94 8.08 4.58
C THR A 32 32.03 9.22 4.15
N GLU A 33 32.54 10.13 3.32
CA GLU A 33 31.75 11.26 2.78
C GLU A 33 30.69 10.78 1.77
N THR A 34 31.04 9.80 0.94
CA THR A 34 30.15 9.17 -0.04
C THR A 34 29.94 7.70 0.26
N VAL A 35 28.71 7.21 0.04
CA VAL A 35 28.39 5.79 0.24
C VAL A 35 29.02 4.97 -0.89
N GLN A 36 29.95 4.12 -0.52
CA GLN A 36 30.67 3.19 -1.39
C GLN A 36 30.92 1.86 -0.66
N THR A 37 31.38 0.83 -1.38
CA THR A 37 31.82 -0.42 -0.77
C THR A 37 32.82 -0.15 0.38
N GLY A 38 32.62 -0.79 1.53
CA GLY A 38 33.39 -0.56 2.76
C GLY A 38 32.81 0.52 3.68
N THR A 39 31.80 1.28 3.25
CA THR A 39 31.13 2.29 4.09
C THR A 39 30.40 1.63 5.26
N VAL A 40 30.54 2.18 6.46
CA VAL A 40 29.84 1.76 7.66
C VAL A 40 28.83 2.84 8.07
N ALA A 41 27.55 2.46 8.06
CA ALA A 41 26.45 3.22 8.62
C ALA A 41 26.32 2.91 10.12
N THR A 42 26.29 3.94 10.97
CA THR A 42 26.11 3.82 12.43
C THR A 42 24.83 4.54 12.84
N TYR A 43 23.96 3.82 13.56
CA TYR A 43 22.63 4.29 13.96
C TYR A 43 22.63 4.72 15.42
N ARG A 44 21.92 5.81 15.71
CA ARG A 44 21.65 6.28 17.07
C ARG A 44 20.20 6.76 17.16
N CYS A 45 19.52 6.39 18.22
CA CYS A 45 18.18 6.91 18.50
C CYS A 45 18.25 8.27 19.19
N ASP A 46 17.17 9.02 19.05
CA ASP A 46 16.93 10.23 19.83
C ASP A 46 16.74 9.88 21.32
N PRO A 47 17.03 10.81 22.25
CA PRO A 47 16.82 10.57 23.69
C PRO A 47 15.41 10.07 24.00
N GLY A 48 15.32 9.11 24.93
CA GLY A 48 14.06 8.43 25.30
C GLY A 48 13.70 7.21 24.46
N PHE A 49 14.41 6.95 23.36
CA PHE A 49 14.19 5.77 22.51
C PHE A 49 15.34 4.75 22.60
N ASP A 50 14.97 3.47 22.65
CA ASP A 50 15.86 2.33 22.61
C ASP A 50 16.09 1.85 21.17
N LEU A 51 17.35 1.57 20.82
CA LEU A 51 17.72 1.01 19.53
C LEU A 51 17.59 -0.52 19.56
N LEU A 52 16.65 -1.07 18.79
CA LEU A 52 16.53 -2.51 18.58
C LEU A 52 17.02 -2.89 17.19
N GLY A 53 17.93 -3.87 17.12
CA GLY A 53 18.53 -4.34 15.87
C GLY A 53 19.99 -3.93 15.69
N PRO A 54 20.51 -3.94 14.45
CA PRO A 54 21.94 -3.73 14.21
C PRO A 54 22.33 -2.25 14.35
N ILE A 55 23.17 -1.95 15.35
CA ILE A 55 23.72 -0.61 15.57
C ILE A 55 24.62 -0.12 14.44
N ARG A 56 25.24 -1.03 13.70
CA ARG A 56 26.13 -0.73 12.57
C ARG A 56 25.82 -1.64 11.40
N ARG A 57 25.86 -1.09 10.19
CA ARG A 57 25.70 -1.83 8.93
C ARG A 57 26.82 -1.48 7.96
N LEU A 58 27.35 -2.48 7.26
CA LEU A 58 28.45 -2.38 6.31
C LEU A 58 27.92 -2.51 4.87
N CYS A 59 28.33 -1.60 4.00
CA CYS A 59 28.14 -1.69 2.56
C CYS A 59 29.17 -2.65 1.95
N VAL A 60 28.72 -3.76 1.37
CA VAL A 60 29.57 -4.78 0.75
C VAL A 60 29.61 -4.68 -0.78
N GLU A 61 30.51 -5.41 -1.42
CA GLU A 61 30.81 -5.33 -2.86
C GLU A 61 29.60 -5.55 -3.78
N ASN A 62 28.60 -6.29 -3.33
CA ASN A 62 27.38 -6.56 -4.09
C ASN A 62 26.34 -5.43 -4.03
N GLY A 63 26.66 -4.28 -3.41
CA GLY A 63 25.73 -3.16 -3.25
C GLY A 63 24.66 -3.37 -2.17
N THR A 64 24.86 -4.29 -1.23
CA THR A 64 23.92 -4.53 -0.11
C THR A 64 24.50 -4.12 1.24
N TRP A 65 23.60 -3.82 2.17
CA TRP A 65 23.92 -3.47 3.55
C TRP A 65 23.76 -4.67 4.48
N ILE A 66 24.84 -5.08 5.14
CA ILE A 66 24.84 -6.19 6.10
C ILE A 66 25.11 -5.72 7.54
N PRO A 67 24.52 -6.35 8.56
CA PRO A 67 23.46 -7.36 8.47
C PRO A 67 22.17 -6.78 7.87
N ILE A 68 21.31 -7.68 7.38
CA ILE A 68 19.99 -7.33 6.83
C ILE A 68 19.09 -6.84 7.97
N GLY A 69 18.19 -5.92 7.66
CA GLY A 69 17.28 -5.30 8.63
C GLY A 69 17.75 -3.91 9.03
N ILE A 70 16.83 -2.95 8.96
CA ILE A 70 17.03 -1.61 9.48
C ILE A 70 16.71 -1.70 10.99
N PRO A 71 17.56 -1.16 11.88
CA PRO A 71 17.20 -1.10 13.29
C PRO A 71 15.96 -0.22 13.48
N VAL A 72 15.29 -0.34 14.62
CA VAL A 72 14.14 0.50 14.99
C VAL A 72 14.45 1.25 16.27
N CYS A 73 13.96 2.49 16.36
CA CYS A 73 14.02 3.28 17.58
C CYS A 73 12.63 3.29 18.21
N VAL A 74 12.51 2.70 19.39
CA VAL A 74 11.22 2.47 20.06
C VAL A 74 11.33 2.78 21.54
N MET A 75 10.22 3.15 22.17
CA MET A 75 10.14 3.46 23.59
C MET A 75 9.25 2.44 24.30
N ASN A 76 9.64 2.00 25.50
CA ASN A 76 8.79 1.17 26.35
C ASN A 76 7.71 2.01 27.05
N VAL A 77 6.47 1.91 26.60
CA VAL A 77 5.34 2.66 27.17
C VAL A 77 4.65 1.97 28.36
N ALA A 78 5.01 0.71 28.66
CA ALA A 78 4.43 -0.04 29.77
C ALA A 78 5.04 0.30 31.13
N ALA A 79 6.26 0.84 31.16
CA ALA A 79 6.98 1.12 32.40
C ALA A 79 6.18 2.04 33.35
N GLY A 80 6.06 1.62 34.61
CA GLY A 80 5.38 2.35 35.68
C GLY A 80 3.86 2.46 35.52
N LYS A 81 3.25 1.67 34.63
CA LYS A 81 1.80 1.67 34.37
C LYS A 81 1.04 0.71 35.27
N ALA A 82 -0.28 0.83 35.28
CA ALA A 82 -1.14 0.01 36.13
C ALA A 82 -1.28 -1.40 35.53
N ALA A 83 -0.83 -2.41 36.28
CA ALA A 83 -0.91 -3.81 35.89
C ALA A 83 -1.83 -4.62 36.81
N MET A 84 -2.43 -5.67 36.26
CA MET A 84 -3.26 -6.64 36.97
C MET A 84 -2.99 -8.06 36.42
N GLN A 85 -3.32 -9.08 37.20
CA GLN A 85 -3.17 -10.48 36.82
C GLN A 85 -4.30 -11.33 37.40
N SER A 86 -4.45 -12.54 36.87
CA SER A 86 -5.49 -13.52 37.23
C SER A 86 -5.55 -13.84 38.73
N SER A 87 -4.40 -14.08 39.34
CA SER A 87 -4.26 -14.43 40.75
C SER A 87 -2.89 -13.97 41.27
N ILE A 88 -2.71 -13.79 42.58
CA ILE A 88 -1.43 -13.36 43.17
C ILE A 88 -0.98 -14.40 44.18
N PHE A 89 0.20 -14.98 43.95
CA PHE A 89 0.85 -15.87 44.91
C PHE A 89 2.01 -15.18 45.62
N SER A 90 2.05 -15.27 46.96
CA SER A 90 3.10 -14.66 47.79
C SER A 90 3.27 -13.15 47.50
N LYS A 91 4.50 -12.66 47.36
CA LYS A 91 4.82 -11.26 47.01
C LYS A 91 4.75 -10.97 45.50
N GLY A 92 4.22 -11.87 44.68
CA GLY A 92 4.25 -11.81 43.21
C GLY A 92 3.27 -10.82 42.56
N VAL A 93 3.20 -9.59 43.07
CA VAL A 93 2.27 -8.55 42.60
C VAL A 93 2.51 -8.17 41.12
N PRO A 94 1.46 -7.86 40.34
CA PRO A 94 1.55 -7.66 38.89
C PRO A 94 2.40 -6.46 38.46
N GLN A 95 2.59 -5.47 39.33
CA GLN A 95 3.36 -4.25 39.03
C GLN A 95 4.85 -4.52 38.81
N LYS A 96 5.37 -5.67 39.28
CA LYS A 96 6.78 -6.05 39.07
C LYS A 96 7.11 -6.23 37.59
N ALA A 97 6.17 -6.72 36.79
CA ALA A 97 6.37 -6.89 35.35
C ALA A 97 6.45 -5.57 34.56
N VAL A 98 6.32 -4.41 35.21
CA VAL A 98 6.39 -3.09 34.59
C VAL A 98 7.13 -2.08 35.48
N ASP A 99 7.94 -2.55 36.43
CA ASP A 99 8.62 -1.66 37.38
C ASP A 99 9.93 -1.07 36.82
N GLY A 100 10.37 -1.51 35.63
CA GLY A 100 11.60 -1.07 34.98
C GLY A 100 12.83 -1.86 35.41
N THR A 101 12.68 -2.89 36.25
CA THR A 101 13.78 -3.78 36.61
C THR A 101 14.04 -4.79 35.52
N THR A 102 15.23 -4.73 34.90
CA THR A 102 15.59 -5.65 33.80
C THR A 102 16.05 -7.03 34.27
N SER A 103 15.63 -7.47 35.46
CA SER A 103 15.98 -8.82 35.95
C SER A 103 15.31 -9.87 35.06
N ARG A 104 16.06 -10.87 34.63
CA ARG A 104 15.54 -11.95 33.76
C ARG A 104 15.37 -13.28 34.49
N THR A 105 15.83 -13.36 35.73
CA THR A 105 15.79 -14.56 36.57
C THR A 105 14.78 -14.38 37.68
N TYR A 106 14.12 -15.47 38.09
CA TYR A 106 13.13 -15.40 39.16
C TYR A 106 13.75 -14.96 40.48
N GLY A 107 13.20 -13.89 41.03
CA GLY A 107 13.40 -13.46 42.41
C GLY A 107 12.06 -13.11 43.02
N SER A 108 11.85 -13.45 44.29
CA SER A 108 10.60 -13.13 45.00
C SER A 108 10.29 -11.63 45.01
N ASP A 109 11.31 -10.79 44.85
CA ASP A 109 11.19 -9.33 44.82
C ASP A 109 11.23 -8.74 43.40
N THR A 110 11.55 -9.52 42.36
CA THR A 110 11.74 -9.03 40.99
C THR A 110 10.67 -9.45 40.01
N CYS A 111 10.00 -10.60 40.22
CA CYS A 111 9.04 -11.12 39.23
C CYS A 111 7.64 -11.26 39.81
N THR A 112 6.64 -11.14 38.94
CA THR A 112 5.26 -11.47 39.25
C THR A 112 5.13 -12.97 39.48
N LEU A 113 4.06 -13.37 40.18
CA LEU A 113 3.76 -14.79 40.36
C LEU A 113 2.27 -14.99 40.58
N THR A 114 1.65 -15.79 39.72
CA THR A 114 0.26 -16.24 39.88
C THR A 114 0.19 -17.51 40.72
N GLU A 115 -1.00 -17.83 41.22
CA GLU A 115 -1.30 -19.18 41.69
C GLU A 115 -1.22 -20.18 40.52
N VAL A 116 -1.23 -21.48 40.85
CA VAL A 116 -1.23 -22.55 39.85
C VAL A 116 -2.64 -22.65 39.26
N GLU A 117 -2.78 -22.37 37.97
CA GLU A 117 -4.07 -22.28 37.28
C GLU A 117 -3.99 -22.76 35.82
N ASP A 118 -5.14 -23.03 35.20
CA ASP A 118 -5.20 -23.56 33.83
C ASP A 118 -4.93 -22.50 32.75
N THR A 119 -5.38 -21.26 32.99
CA THR A 119 -5.31 -20.16 32.01
C THR A 119 -4.85 -18.84 32.66
N PRO A 120 -3.62 -18.80 33.20
CA PRO A 120 -3.11 -17.59 33.85
C PRO A 120 -2.97 -16.45 32.84
N TRP A 121 -3.26 -15.23 33.31
CA TRP A 121 -3.13 -14.02 32.50
C TRP A 121 -2.56 -12.86 33.30
N TRP A 122 -1.90 -11.96 32.58
CA TRP A 122 -1.42 -10.68 33.09
C TRP A 122 -1.75 -9.59 32.07
N TYR A 123 -2.06 -8.37 32.51
CA TYR A 123 -2.19 -7.24 31.60
C TYR A 123 -1.70 -5.93 32.20
N VAL A 124 -1.37 -5.00 31.31
CA VAL A 124 -1.06 -3.60 31.63
C VAL A 124 -2.04 -2.66 30.94
N ASN A 125 -2.52 -1.66 31.68
CA ASN A 125 -3.24 -0.52 31.15
C ASN A 125 -2.25 0.62 30.86
N LEU A 126 -2.01 0.89 29.58
CA LEU A 126 -1.11 1.92 29.07
C LEU A 126 -1.66 3.35 29.30
N LEU A 127 -2.90 3.49 29.78
CA LEU A 127 -3.65 4.74 30.02
C LEU A 127 -4.12 5.46 28.76
N GLU A 128 -3.50 5.18 27.62
CA GLU A 128 -3.94 5.62 26.29
C GLU A 128 -3.68 4.56 25.21
N PRO A 129 -4.40 4.62 24.08
CA PRO A 129 -4.17 3.70 22.98
C PRO A 129 -2.89 4.03 22.21
N PHE A 130 -1.99 3.06 22.11
CA PHE A 130 -0.77 3.15 21.30
C PHE A 130 -0.83 2.23 20.09
N LEU A 131 -0.20 2.62 18.99
CA LEU A 131 0.14 1.71 17.91
C LEU A 131 1.32 0.84 18.37
N VAL A 132 1.03 -0.39 18.78
CA VAL A 132 2.03 -1.30 19.32
C VAL A 132 2.74 -2.02 18.18
N GLN A 133 4.06 -1.91 18.13
CA GLN A 133 4.89 -2.57 17.11
C GLN A 133 5.42 -3.92 17.56
N LEU A 134 5.85 -3.99 18.83
CA LEU A 134 6.53 -5.13 19.40
C LEU A 134 6.23 -5.21 20.89
N VAL A 135 5.90 -6.41 21.36
CA VAL A 135 5.86 -6.70 22.80
C VAL A 135 7.00 -7.66 23.12
N ARG A 136 7.80 -7.35 24.14
CA ARG A 136 8.80 -8.27 24.69
C ARG A 136 8.37 -8.66 26.10
N VAL A 137 8.44 -9.95 26.41
CA VAL A 137 8.11 -10.49 27.73
C VAL A 137 9.29 -11.30 28.25
N ASP A 138 9.77 -10.93 29.43
CA ASP A 138 10.84 -11.62 30.14
C ASP A 138 10.22 -12.52 31.21
N PHE A 139 10.23 -13.84 30.96
CA PHE A 139 9.65 -14.82 31.87
C PHE A 139 10.64 -15.20 32.98
N GLY A 140 10.15 -15.20 34.22
CA GLY A 140 10.96 -15.53 35.39
C GLY A 140 11.10 -17.02 35.63
N ARG A 141 10.14 -17.84 35.19
CA ARG A 141 10.17 -19.29 35.43
C ARG A 141 9.95 -20.05 34.13
N SER A 142 10.67 -21.15 33.99
CA SER A 142 10.48 -22.05 32.86
C SER A 142 9.12 -22.75 32.90
N CYS A 143 8.53 -22.95 31.72
CA CYS A 143 7.37 -23.82 31.48
C CYS A 143 7.73 -24.83 30.39
N CYS A 144 7.27 -26.07 30.42
CA CYS A 144 6.44 -26.78 31.39
C CYS A 144 7.10 -28.15 31.68
N ALA A 145 6.66 -28.90 32.69
CA ALA A 145 7.22 -30.22 32.96
C ALA A 145 7.08 -31.16 31.74
N ASN A 146 7.99 -32.12 31.58
CA ASN A 146 7.95 -33.16 30.55
C ASN A 146 8.01 -32.67 29.09
N GLY A 147 8.48 -31.44 28.84
CA GLY A 147 8.67 -30.91 27.49
C GLY A 147 7.37 -30.52 26.77
N VAL A 148 6.27 -30.42 27.51
CA VAL A 148 4.99 -29.92 27.00
C VAL A 148 5.15 -28.45 26.57
N PRO A 149 4.75 -28.08 25.34
CA PRO A 149 4.81 -26.69 24.90
C PRO A 149 3.71 -25.86 25.54
N ALA A 150 4.04 -24.62 25.92
CA ALA A 150 3.07 -23.58 26.27
C ALA A 150 2.73 -22.76 25.03
N THR A 151 1.49 -22.28 24.95
CA THR A 151 1.07 -21.27 23.97
C THR A 151 0.89 -19.93 24.68
N VAL A 152 1.73 -18.95 24.33
CA VAL A 152 1.65 -17.58 24.82
C VAL A 152 0.96 -16.72 23.77
N ILE A 153 -0.09 -16.01 24.17
CA ILE A 153 -0.88 -15.15 23.28
C ILE A 153 -0.80 -13.72 23.82
N VAL A 154 -0.25 -12.82 23.01
CA VAL A 154 -0.23 -11.39 23.31
C VAL A 154 -1.37 -10.70 22.57
N ARG A 155 -2.22 -10.00 23.30
CA ARG A 155 -3.35 -9.24 22.76
C ARG A 155 -3.18 -7.76 23.03
N VAL A 156 -3.63 -6.94 22.10
CA VAL A 156 -3.58 -5.47 22.19
C VAL A 156 -4.93 -4.93 21.76
N GLY A 157 -5.58 -4.12 22.59
CA GLY A 157 -6.84 -3.49 22.20
C GLY A 157 -7.44 -2.59 23.29
N ASN A 158 -8.72 -2.27 23.15
CA ASN A 158 -9.45 -1.34 24.02
C ASN A 158 -10.64 -1.99 24.74
N SER A 159 -10.91 -3.28 24.51
CA SER A 159 -12.01 -4.00 25.14
C SER A 159 -11.70 -4.30 26.60
N ARG A 160 -12.54 -3.78 27.50
CA ARG A 160 -12.55 -4.04 28.94
C ARG A 160 -14.02 -4.19 29.40
N PRO A 161 -14.36 -5.17 30.26
CA PRO A 161 -13.48 -6.10 30.97
C PRO A 161 -12.99 -7.31 30.16
N ASP A 162 -13.58 -7.56 28.98
CA ASP A 162 -13.23 -8.72 28.17
C ASP A 162 -11.93 -8.50 27.37
N LEU A 163 -10.80 -8.84 28.00
CA LEU A 163 -9.48 -8.76 27.38
C LEU A 163 -9.28 -9.77 26.25
N SER A 164 -10.00 -10.89 26.28
CA SER A 164 -9.90 -11.96 25.29
C SER A 164 -10.48 -11.55 23.94
N ALA A 165 -11.43 -10.60 23.93
CA ALA A 165 -11.97 -9.99 22.73
C ALA A 165 -10.98 -9.08 21.99
N ASN A 166 -9.87 -8.67 22.61
CA ASN A 166 -8.86 -7.85 21.94
C ASN A 166 -8.12 -8.65 20.87
N PRO A 167 -7.77 -8.03 19.72
CA PRO A 167 -7.07 -8.70 18.64
C PRO A 167 -5.70 -9.22 19.08
N ILE A 168 -5.28 -10.32 18.44
CA ILE A 168 -3.96 -10.93 18.69
C ILE A 168 -2.91 -10.06 18.02
N CYS A 169 -1.95 -9.55 18.79
CA CYS A 169 -0.73 -8.96 18.25
C CYS A 169 0.15 -10.08 17.67
N ASN A 170 0.47 -11.08 18.49
CA ASN A 170 1.20 -12.28 18.06
C ASN A 170 0.97 -13.46 19.04
N ARG A 171 1.35 -14.67 18.62
CA ARG A 171 1.33 -15.89 19.42
C ARG A 171 2.65 -16.65 19.30
N PHE A 172 3.04 -17.33 20.36
CA PHE A 172 4.19 -18.22 20.40
C PHE A 172 3.76 -19.56 20.97
N SER A 173 4.19 -20.67 20.35
CA SER A 173 3.99 -22.02 20.89
C SER A 173 5.35 -22.70 21.01
N GLY A 174 5.74 -23.07 22.23
CA GLY A 174 7.05 -23.65 22.49
C GLY A 174 7.38 -23.74 23.98
N LYS A 175 8.65 -23.97 24.30
CA LYS A 175 9.12 -24.00 25.69
C LYS A 175 9.38 -22.58 26.18
N ILE A 176 8.99 -22.28 27.41
CA ILE A 176 9.33 -21.03 28.09
C ILE A 176 10.57 -21.33 28.93
N GLU A 177 11.63 -20.58 28.72
CA GLU A 177 12.91 -20.73 29.43
C GLU A 177 13.12 -19.50 30.31
N GLU A 178 13.43 -19.72 31.59
CA GLU A 178 13.86 -18.66 32.51
C GLU A 178 15.08 -17.91 31.93
N GLY A 179 15.09 -16.59 32.06
CA GLY A 179 16.19 -15.77 31.57
C GLY A 179 16.12 -15.42 30.09
N ARG A 180 15.27 -16.10 29.30
CA ARG A 180 15.18 -15.93 27.85
C ARG A 180 13.97 -15.08 27.45
N PRO A 181 14.18 -13.86 26.93
CA PRO A 181 13.09 -13.00 26.49
C PRO A 181 12.38 -13.57 25.26
N LEU A 182 11.06 -13.46 25.23
CA LEU A 182 10.25 -13.71 24.02
C LEU A 182 9.84 -12.40 23.38
N PHE A 183 9.97 -12.33 22.05
CA PHE A 183 9.65 -11.15 21.24
C PHE A 183 8.42 -11.45 20.37
N PHE A 184 7.42 -10.59 20.47
CA PHE A 184 6.12 -10.68 19.82
C PHE A 184 5.93 -9.47 18.90
N PRO A 185 6.57 -9.44 17.71
CA PRO A 185 6.32 -8.39 16.72
C PRO A 185 4.88 -8.52 16.24
N CYS A 186 4.09 -7.44 16.24
CA CYS A 186 2.69 -7.56 15.84
C CYS A 186 2.55 -7.83 14.34
N THR A 187 1.75 -8.82 13.96
CA THR A 187 1.58 -9.24 12.55
C THR A 187 0.74 -8.27 11.73
N SER A 188 -0.04 -7.43 12.40
CA SER A 188 -0.87 -6.38 11.83
C SER A 188 -0.75 -5.10 12.67
N THR A 189 -1.15 -3.97 12.10
CA THR A 189 -1.23 -2.70 12.84
C THR A 189 -2.30 -2.82 13.93
N VAL A 190 -1.87 -3.01 15.17
CA VAL A 190 -2.76 -3.12 16.34
C VAL A 190 -2.64 -1.87 17.20
N THR A 191 -3.78 -1.31 17.59
CA THR A 191 -3.86 -0.14 18.45
C THR A 191 -4.68 -0.47 19.69
N GLY A 192 -4.16 -0.13 20.87
CA GLY A 192 -4.87 -0.45 22.11
C GLY A 192 -4.23 0.17 23.35
N ALA A 193 -5.07 0.45 24.35
CA ALA A 193 -4.66 0.89 25.67
C ALA A 193 -4.38 -0.26 26.63
N PHE A 194 -4.81 -1.48 26.29
CA PHE A 194 -4.57 -2.68 27.08
C PHE A 194 -3.70 -3.65 26.31
N VAL A 195 -2.64 -4.13 26.97
CA VAL A 195 -1.80 -5.23 26.48
C VAL A 195 -1.90 -6.36 27.47
N SER A 196 -2.34 -7.53 27.02
CA SER A 196 -2.48 -8.72 27.86
C SER A 196 -1.66 -9.89 27.33
N VAL A 197 -1.11 -10.65 28.27
CA VAL A 197 -0.37 -11.89 28.05
C VAL A 197 -1.21 -13.02 28.64
N HIS A 198 -1.66 -13.92 27.78
CA HIS A 198 -2.40 -15.12 28.15
C HIS A 198 -1.51 -16.33 27.90
N VAL A 199 -1.46 -17.28 28.84
CA VAL A 199 -0.73 -18.53 28.65
C VAL A 199 -1.68 -19.70 28.73
N GLU A 200 -1.66 -20.52 27.69
CA GLU A 200 -2.44 -21.75 27.57
C GLU A 200 -1.48 -22.94 27.60
N THR A 201 -1.73 -23.88 28.51
CA THR A 201 -0.91 -25.10 28.64
C THR A 201 -1.80 -26.30 28.98
N PRO A 202 -1.48 -27.52 28.49
CA PRO A 202 -2.21 -28.74 28.85
C PRO A 202 -2.18 -29.10 30.34
N THR A 203 -1.20 -28.55 31.08
CA THR A 203 -1.04 -28.74 32.52
C THR A 203 -1.20 -27.41 33.25
N GLN A 204 -1.68 -27.45 34.49
CA GLN A 204 -1.71 -26.24 35.33
C GLN A 204 -0.31 -25.62 35.47
N PHE A 205 -0.26 -24.30 35.44
CA PHE A 205 0.98 -23.54 35.43
C PHE A 205 0.84 -22.28 36.27
N SER A 206 1.96 -21.84 36.85
CA SER A 206 2.07 -20.56 37.58
C SER A 206 2.89 -19.59 36.73
N LEU A 207 2.24 -18.52 36.28
CA LEU A 207 2.83 -17.50 35.42
C LEU A 207 3.74 -16.59 36.24
N SER A 208 4.98 -16.45 35.79
CA SER A 208 5.94 -15.51 36.35
C SER A 208 6.57 -14.66 35.25
N ILE A 209 6.34 -13.36 35.32
CA ILE A 209 6.89 -12.36 34.39
C ILE A 209 7.75 -11.40 35.21
N CYS A 210 8.99 -11.20 34.79
CA CYS A 210 9.89 -10.26 35.46
C CYS A 210 9.78 -8.86 34.85
N GLU A 211 9.65 -8.75 33.52
CA GLU A 211 9.51 -7.46 32.86
C GLU A 211 8.74 -7.61 31.54
N THR A 212 7.93 -6.61 31.21
CA THR A 212 7.18 -6.54 29.97
C THR A 212 7.43 -5.19 29.32
N PHE A 213 7.94 -5.24 28.10
CA PHE A 213 8.17 -4.06 27.28
C PHE A 213 7.12 -3.99 26.20
N VAL A 214 6.41 -2.87 26.14
CA VAL A 214 5.48 -2.56 25.04
C VAL A 214 6.12 -1.44 24.24
N TYR A 215 6.58 -1.77 23.04
CA TYR A 215 7.35 -0.86 22.19
C TYR A 215 6.48 -0.18 21.14
N THR A 216 6.64 1.14 21.06
CA THR A 216 6.08 1.98 20.01
C THR A 216 7.08 3.07 19.63
N ASP A 217 6.96 3.59 18.41
CA ASP A 217 7.65 4.78 17.96
C ASP A 217 6.72 6.01 17.89
N GLN A 218 5.42 5.83 18.16
CA GLN A 218 4.41 6.89 18.12
C GLN A 218 4.17 7.46 19.52
N VAL A 219 5.23 7.91 20.18
CA VAL A 219 5.16 8.54 21.51
C VAL A 219 6.12 9.71 21.62
N VAL A 220 5.68 10.76 22.32
CA VAL A 220 6.55 11.90 22.66
C VAL A 220 7.27 11.54 23.95
N PRO A 221 8.60 11.34 23.93
CA PRO A 221 9.36 11.07 25.15
C PRO A 221 9.44 12.34 26.00
N VAL A 222 9.62 12.17 27.32
CA VAL A 222 9.66 13.30 28.27
C VAL A 222 10.82 14.25 27.99
N GLU A 223 11.90 13.73 27.40
CA GLU A 223 13.10 14.46 26.98
C GLU A 223 12.84 15.44 25.83
N GLN A 224 11.70 15.34 25.14
CA GLN A 224 11.27 16.29 24.10
C GLN A 224 10.34 17.39 24.63
N CYS A 225 9.97 17.33 25.90
CA CYS A 225 9.16 18.37 26.52
C CYS A 225 10.00 19.62 26.82
N PRO A 226 9.37 20.82 26.86
CA PRO A 226 10.09 22.03 27.20
C PRO A 226 10.59 21.97 28.64
N GLU A 227 11.84 22.37 28.84
CA GLU A 227 12.49 22.51 30.15
C GLU A 227 12.67 24.00 30.46
N PHE A 228 12.34 24.41 31.68
CA PHE A 228 12.37 25.80 32.10
C PHE A 228 13.25 25.95 33.35
N ASP A 229 14.29 26.78 33.25
CA ASP A 229 15.31 26.95 34.31
C ASP A 229 14.76 27.55 35.62
N GLN A 230 13.60 28.22 35.58
CA GLN A 230 13.06 28.98 36.71
C GLN A 230 12.52 28.10 37.83
N GLU A 231 11.80 27.02 37.49
CA GLU A 231 11.15 26.16 38.46
C GLU A 231 11.17 24.71 37.98
N ALA A 232 11.72 23.81 38.80
CA ALA A 232 11.77 22.39 38.47
C ALA A 232 10.38 21.77 38.52
N ALA A 233 9.86 21.40 37.35
CA ALA A 233 8.66 20.58 37.21
C ALA A 233 9.03 19.12 36.96
N THR A 234 8.21 18.20 37.46
CA THR A 234 8.26 16.82 36.97
C THR A 234 7.38 16.69 35.73
N VAL A 235 7.78 15.89 34.75
CA VAL A 235 7.11 15.83 33.45
C VAL A 235 6.46 14.46 33.24
N ALA A 236 5.32 14.43 32.57
CA ALA A 236 4.78 13.23 31.94
C ALA A 236 4.15 13.58 30.59
N THR A 237 4.13 12.63 29.67
CA THR A 237 3.50 12.80 28.35
C THR A 237 2.24 11.96 28.24
N TYR A 238 1.25 12.51 27.54
CA TYR A 238 0.00 11.82 27.23
C TYR A 238 -0.62 12.42 25.97
N ASN A 239 -0.96 11.56 25.01
CA ASN A 239 -1.62 11.89 23.74
C ASN A 239 -0.93 13.01 22.97
N GLY A 240 0.41 12.94 22.91
CA GLY A 240 1.24 13.94 22.26
C GLY A 240 1.28 15.30 22.95
N LYS A 241 0.82 15.44 24.20
CA LYS A 241 1.01 16.63 25.05
C LYS A 241 2.01 16.36 26.17
N CYS A 242 2.70 17.40 26.59
CA CYS A 242 3.56 17.42 27.78
C CYS A 242 2.79 18.02 28.95
N TYR A 243 2.80 17.34 30.09
CA TYR A 243 2.21 17.80 31.35
C TYR A 243 3.33 18.04 32.37
N LEU A 244 3.52 19.30 32.74
CA LEU A 244 4.53 19.74 33.69
C LEU A 244 3.85 19.96 35.05
N PHE A 245 4.22 19.16 36.03
CA PHE A 245 3.65 19.15 37.38
C PHE A 245 4.54 19.99 38.31
N TYR A 246 4.04 21.16 38.70
CA TYR A 246 4.70 22.07 39.63
C TYR A 246 4.18 21.81 41.05
N SER A 247 5.07 21.36 41.95
CA SER A 247 4.73 20.98 43.33
C SER A 247 5.40 21.81 44.41
N SER A 248 6.33 22.69 44.03
CA SER A 248 7.20 23.39 44.99
C SER A 248 6.71 24.79 45.33
N ASN A 249 5.99 25.44 44.42
CA ASN A 249 5.51 26.81 44.57
C ASN A 249 3.99 26.87 44.28
N PRO A 250 3.13 26.53 45.25
CA PRO A 250 1.67 26.66 45.09
C PRO A 250 1.27 28.10 44.71
N ARG A 251 0.22 28.25 43.91
CA ARG A 251 -0.26 29.54 43.41
C ARG A 251 -1.78 29.58 43.43
N THR A 252 -2.35 30.79 43.43
CA THR A 252 -3.78 30.99 43.13
C THR A 252 -4.08 30.59 41.69
N LEU A 253 -5.34 30.28 41.38
CA LEU A 253 -5.71 29.82 40.03
C LEU A 253 -5.32 30.84 38.94
N ASP A 254 -5.57 32.14 39.19
CA ASP A 254 -5.24 33.22 38.25
C ASP A 254 -3.72 33.32 38.01
N SER A 255 -2.93 33.25 39.09
CA SER A 255 -1.47 33.28 38.99
C SER A 255 -0.91 32.05 38.27
N ALA A 256 -1.43 30.85 38.56
CA ALA A 256 -1.04 29.61 37.88
C ALA A 256 -1.38 29.65 36.38
N THR A 257 -2.58 30.13 36.03
CA THR A 257 -3.03 30.24 34.64
C THR A 257 -2.13 31.19 33.85
N LYS A 258 -1.81 32.36 34.41
CA LYS A 258 -0.87 33.33 33.81
C LYS A 258 0.53 32.75 33.67
N PHE A 259 1.01 32.03 34.68
CA PHE A 259 2.32 31.39 34.65
C PHE A 259 2.44 30.39 33.50
N CYS A 260 1.48 29.46 33.36
CA CYS A 260 1.50 28.49 32.26
C CYS A 260 1.44 29.18 30.88
N ALA A 261 0.62 30.24 30.75
CA ALA A 261 0.51 31.00 29.51
C ALA A 261 1.82 31.71 29.12
N LEU A 262 2.54 32.28 30.10
CA LEU A 262 3.84 32.93 29.86
C LEU A 262 4.91 31.96 29.36
N GLN A 263 4.82 30.69 29.72
CA GLN A 263 5.73 29.63 29.25
C GLN A 263 5.32 29.02 27.90
N GLY A 264 4.32 29.60 27.21
CA GLY A 264 3.83 29.08 25.93
C GLY A 264 2.99 27.80 26.07
N GLY A 265 2.50 27.51 27.28
CA GLY A 265 1.56 26.44 27.57
C GLY A 265 0.21 26.99 28.02
N SER A 266 -0.55 26.15 28.71
CA SER A 266 -1.79 26.55 29.36
C SER A 266 -2.00 25.71 30.61
N LEU A 267 -2.78 26.21 31.57
CA LEU A 267 -3.32 25.33 32.59
C LEU A 267 -4.22 24.28 31.91
N ILE A 268 -4.38 23.10 32.53
CA ILE A 268 -5.32 22.08 32.05
C ILE A 268 -6.68 22.73 31.75
N HIS A 269 -7.19 22.50 30.55
CA HIS A 269 -8.43 23.11 30.06
C HIS A 269 -9.30 22.14 29.25
N ASP A 270 -8.98 20.84 29.30
CA ASP A 270 -9.80 19.77 28.75
C ASP A 270 -9.72 18.51 29.63
N THR A 271 -10.65 17.58 29.42
CA THR A 271 -10.62 16.27 30.08
C THR A 271 -11.32 15.21 29.23
N SER A 272 -10.99 13.96 29.51
CA SER A 272 -11.68 12.76 29.04
C SER A 272 -11.56 11.69 30.13
N PRO A 273 -12.37 10.61 30.12
CA PRO A 273 -12.18 9.52 31.08
C PRO A 273 -10.75 8.96 31.12
N ALA A 274 -10.09 8.91 29.97
CA ALA A 274 -8.71 8.44 29.85
C ALA A 274 -7.69 9.48 30.37
N LEU A 275 -7.86 10.76 30.02
CA LEU A 275 -6.99 11.84 30.53
C LEU A 275 -7.14 12.03 32.04
N GLN A 276 -8.36 11.97 32.57
CA GLN A 276 -8.61 11.98 34.02
C GLN A 276 -7.88 10.82 34.69
N GLY A 277 -8.02 9.60 34.17
CA GLY A 277 -7.34 8.42 34.69
C GLY A 277 -5.81 8.58 34.68
N PHE A 278 -5.26 9.11 33.59
CA PHE A 278 -3.84 9.43 33.47
C PHE A 278 -3.38 10.45 34.53
N LEU A 279 -4.04 11.60 34.63
CA LEU A 279 -3.67 12.65 35.59
C LEU A 279 -3.79 12.16 37.04
N SER A 280 -4.90 11.49 37.39
CA SER A 280 -5.07 10.89 38.72
C SER A 280 -3.99 9.85 39.04
N TRP A 281 -3.59 9.02 38.07
CA TRP A 281 -2.50 8.04 38.23
C TRP A 281 -1.14 8.72 38.42
N GLU A 282 -0.83 9.72 37.59
CA GLU A 282 0.42 10.47 37.67
C GLU A 282 0.54 11.25 39.00
N LEU A 283 -0.56 11.84 39.48
CA LEU A 283 -0.62 12.49 40.78
C LEU A 283 -0.48 11.48 41.93
N TYR A 284 -1.21 10.37 41.90
CA TYR A 284 -1.11 9.29 42.88
C TYR A 284 0.33 8.78 43.01
N LYS A 285 1.01 8.50 41.88
CA LYS A 285 2.40 8.03 41.89
C LYS A 285 3.35 9.01 42.58
N ARG A 286 3.25 10.31 42.25
CA ARG A 286 4.10 11.37 42.81
C ARG A 286 3.86 11.57 44.31
N HIS A 287 2.64 11.39 44.76
CA HIS A 287 2.20 11.70 46.12
C HIS A 287 1.86 10.46 46.96
N ARG A 288 2.40 9.28 46.61
CA ARG A 288 2.20 8.01 47.34
C ARG A 288 2.45 8.12 48.85
N LYS A 289 3.44 8.93 49.25
CA LYS A 289 3.82 9.13 50.66
C LYS A 289 3.16 10.36 51.29
N ASN A 290 2.53 11.23 50.51
CA ASN A 290 1.90 12.47 50.98
C ASN A 290 0.58 12.74 50.21
N PRO A 291 -0.50 12.01 50.52
CA PRO A 291 -1.77 12.13 49.79
C PRO A 291 -2.53 13.44 50.10
N GLY A 292 -2.00 14.34 50.93
CA GLY A 292 -2.66 15.60 51.29
C GLY A 292 -2.48 16.75 50.31
N SER A 293 -1.70 16.55 49.23
CA SER A 293 -1.43 17.57 48.22
C SER A 293 -2.60 17.74 47.24
N ASP A 294 -2.82 18.97 46.78
CA ASP A 294 -3.91 19.30 45.87
C ASP A 294 -3.39 20.05 44.64
N TYR A 295 -4.06 19.86 43.49
CA TYR A 295 -3.68 20.50 42.22
C TYR A 295 -4.85 21.20 41.56
N TRP A 296 -4.60 22.35 40.93
CA TRP A 296 -5.58 22.98 40.05
C TRP A 296 -5.89 22.08 38.84
N ASN A 297 -7.18 21.94 38.52
CA ASN A 297 -7.67 21.24 37.32
C ASN A 297 -8.22 22.19 36.24
N GLY A 298 -8.19 23.51 36.48
CA GLY A 298 -8.59 24.53 35.50
C GLY A 298 -10.10 24.63 35.23
N VAL A 299 -10.93 24.16 36.16
CA VAL A 299 -12.39 24.31 36.08
C VAL A 299 -12.85 25.42 37.03
N ILE A 300 -13.62 26.36 36.49
CA ILE A 300 -14.15 27.54 37.18
C ILE A 300 -15.67 27.58 37.09
N ARG A 301 -16.31 28.10 38.14
CA ARG A 301 -17.76 28.30 38.15
C ARG A 301 -18.11 29.54 37.34
N LYS A 302 -19.11 29.44 36.48
CA LYS A 302 -19.62 30.60 35.74
C LYS A 302 -20.27 31.58 36.73
N ASN A 303 -19.91 32.86 36.62
CA ASN A 303 -20.42 33.89 37.51
C ASN A 303 -21.96 33.94 37.50
N GLY A 304 -22.58 33.88 38.68
CA GLY A 304 -24.03 33.87 38.85
C GLY A 304 -24.76 32.60 38.35
N SER A 305 -24.04 31.52 38.00
CA SER A 305 -24.63 30.25 37.58
C SER A 305 -24.11 29.06 38.42
N LYS A 306 -24.85 27.95 38.37
CA LYS A 306 -24.36 26.64 38.86
C LYS A 306 -23.47 25.92 37.85
N ASP A 307 -23.35 26.45 36.64
CA ASP A 307 -22.57 25.85 35.55
C ASP A 307 -21.07 26.02 35.73
N TRP A 308 -20.30 25.08 35.18
CA TRP A 308 -18.84 25.06 35.22
C TRP A 308 -18.25 25.19 33.81
N LYS A 309 -17.14 25.92 33.71
CA LYS A 309 -16.38 26.17 32.49
C LYS A 309 -14.91 25.90 32.72
N TRP A 310 -14.19 25.61 31.66
CA TRP A 310 -12.74 25.60 31.66
C TRP A 310 -12.20 27.03 31.71
N VAL A 311 -10.95 27.19 32.15
CA VAL A 311 -10.24 28.49 32.15
C VAL A 311 -10.11 29.12 30.76
N ASP A 312 -10.25 28.34 29.68
CA ASP A 312 -10.28 28.83 28.30
C ASP A 312 -11.68 29.27 27.83
N GLY A 313 -12.69 29.17 28.70
CA GLY A 313 -14.08 29.58 28.48
C GLY A 313 -15.00 28.51 27.90
N LYS A 314 -14.48 27.34 27.51
CA LYS A 314 -15.29 26.21 27.02
C LYS A 314 -16.15 25.62 28.13
N ASP A 315 -17.30 25.08 27.76
CA ASP A 315 -18.18 24.39 28.70
C ASP A 315 -17.60 23.03 29.11
N VAL A 316 -17.80 22.66 30.37
CA VAL A 316 -17.38 21.36 30.91
C VAL A 316 -18.40 20.30 30.48
N THR A 317 -18.02 19.41 29.57
CA THR A 317 -18.89 18.36 29.03
C THR A 317 -18.94 17.10 29.88
N ILE A 318 -17.85 16.80 30.59
CA ILE A 318 -17.70 15.63 31.48
C ILE A 318 -17.06 16.13 32.77
N SER A 319 -17.51 15.59 33.90
CA SER A 319 -17.01 15.96 35.23
C SER A 319 -16.72 14.76 36.09
N PHE A 320 -15.69 14.85 36.94
CA PHE A 320 -15.24 13.76 37.82
C PHE A 320 -15.31 14.16 39.29
N TRP A 321 -16.42 14.77 39.71
CA TRP A 321 -16.64 15.21 41.08
C TRP A 321 -16.64 14.04 42.08
N SER A 322 -15.89 14.20 43.17
CA SER A 322 -15.97 13.28 44.33
C SER A 322 -17.31 13.38 45.04
N HIS A 323 -17.87 14.59 45.09
CA HIS A 323 -19.14 14.92 45.74
C HIS A 323 -19.80 16.08 44.96
N PRO A 324 -21.13 16.26 45.06
CA PRO A 324 -21.81 17.40 44.45
C PRO A 324 -21.17 18.74 44.88
N PRO A 325 -20.82 19.63 43.93
CA PRO A 325 -20.18 20.92 44.25
C PRO A 325 -21.06 21.79 45.14
N LYS A 326 -20.45 22.46 46.12
CA LYS A 326 -21.12 23.34 47.08
C LYS A 326 -21.03 24.81 46.63
N GLU A 327 -20.41 25.66 47.44
CA GLU A 327 -20.30 27.12 47.23
C GLU A 327 -18.99 27.53 46.56
N GLY A 328 -18.05 26.60 46.36
CA GLY A 328 -16.78 26.89 45.69
C GLY A 328 -16.99 27.48 44.30
N ASN A 329 -16.08 28.39 43.93
CA ASN A 329 -16.04 29.08 42.64
C ASN A 329 -14.96 28.51 41.71
N CYS A 330 -14.08 27.65 42.22
CA CYS A 330 -13.06 26.92 41.47
C CYS A 330 -13.05 25.43 41.82
N SER A 331 -12.36 24.62 41.03
CA SER A 331 -12.22 23.18 41.24
C SER A 331 -10.74 22.76 41.30
N ARG A 332 -10.47 21.68 42.03
CA ARG A 332 -9.14 21.09 42.18
C ARG A 332 -9.19 19.57 42.11
N PHE A 333 -8.07 18.95 41.75
CA PHE A 333 -7.78 17.56 42.07
C PHE A 333 -7.51 17.43 43.57
N ASP A 334 -8.32 16.63 44.25
CA ASP A 334 -8.26 16.44 45.70
C ASP A 334 -7.49 15.17 46.05
N GLY A 335 -6.30 15.33 46.64
CA GLY A 335 -5.44 14.19 46.98
C GLY A 335 -6.05 13.25 48.02
N LYS A 336 -6.89 13.78 48.92
CA LYS A 336 -7.55 13.00 49.98
C LYS A 336 -8.71 12.16 49.45
N ASN A 337 -9.29 12.57 48.33
CA ASN A 337 -10.44 11.92 47.70
C ASN A 337 -10.05 11.23 46.37
N GLY A 338 -8.86 10.62 46.33
CA GLY A 338 -8.43 9.78 45.22
C GLY A 338 -8.18 10.56 43.91
N TRP A 339 -7.84 11.86 44.01
CA TRP A 339 -7.60 12.74 42.86
C TRP A 339 -8.84 12.94 41.97
N LEU A 340 -10.03 12.82 42.55
CA LEU A 340 -11.28 13.29 41.97
C LEU A 340 -11.44 14.80 42.19
N TRP A 341 -12.42 15.40 41.52
CA TRP A 341 -12.65 16.83 41.57
C TRP A 341 -13.37 17.23 42.86
N SER A 342 -13.01 18.39 43.39
CA SER A 342 -13.62 18.98 44.59
C SER A 342 -13.68 20.50 44.41
N ASP A 343 -14.79 21.14 44.82
CA ASP A 343 -14.94 22.59 44.72
C ASP A 343 -14.18 23.31 45.84
N THR A 344 -13.70 24.51 45.54
CA THR A 344 -12.83 25.29 46.42
C THR A 344 -12.88 26.78 46.08
N ASP A 345 -12.22 27.61 46.90
CA ASP A 345 -12.02 29.03 46.63
C ASP A 345 -10.82 29.23 45.68
N CYS A 346 -11.02 29.98 44.60
CA CYS A 346 -9.99 30.36 43.64
C CYS A 346 -8.78 31.10 44.25
N LEU A 347 -8.97 31.73 45.43
CA LEU A 347 -7.92 32.44 46.17
C LEU A 347 -6.99 31.50 46.97
N ASN A 348 -7.33 30.22 47.09
CA ASN A 348 -6.43 29.24 47.71
C ASN A 348 -5.18 29.05 46.85
N GLU A 349 -4.09 28.61 47.47
CA GLU A 349 -2.85 28.30 46.77
C GLU A 349 -2.67 26.79 46.66
N PHE A 350 -2.66 26.29 45.43
CA PHE A 350 -2.46 24.87 45.14
C PHE A 350 -1.35 24.67 44.13
N ASN A 351 -0.86 23.43 44.07
CA ASN A 351 0.01 23.00 43.00
C ASN A 351 -0.74 23.07 41.66
N TYR A 352 -0.03 23.05 40.55
CA TYR A 352 -0.66 23.20 39.25
C TYR A 352 0.07 22.39 38.18
N ILE A 353 -0.64 22.18 37.08
CA ILE A 353 -0.16 21.41 35.94
C ILE A 353 -0.28 22.31 34.72
N CYS A 354 0.85 22.57 34.06
CA CYS A 354 0.85 23.23 32.76
C CYS A 354 0.88 22.17 31.66
N GLU A 355 -0.04 22.26 30.71
CA GLU A 355 -0.01 21.49 29.48
C GLU A 355 0.68 22.26 28.34
N HIS A 356 1.54 21.57 27.61
CA HIS A 356 2.26 22.08 26.44
C HIS A 356 2.09 21.12 25.26
N ARG A 357 2.07 21.68 24.05
CA ARG A 357 2.11 20.89 22.80
C ARG A 357 3.52 20.91 22.20
N PRO A 358 3.96 19.83 21.53
CA PRO A 358 5.21 19.79 20.80
C PRO A 358 5.25 20.90 19.74
N ALA A 359 6.34 21.66 19.70
CA ALA A 359 6.58 22.66 18.65
C ALA A 359 7.24 22.06 17.40
N ILE A 360 7.83 20.87 17.55
CA ILE A 360 8.52 20.14 16.49
C ILE A 360 8.11 18.67 16.49
N CYS A 361 8.22 18.02 15.34
CA CYS A 361 8.12 16.58 15.20
C CYS A 361 9.48 15.91 15.38
N GLY A 362 9.44 14.66 15.84
CA GLY A 362 10.61 13.78 15.85
C GLY A 362 11.16 13.53 14.45
N LYS A 363 12.41 13.06 14.34
CA LYS A 363 13.03 12.82 13.02
C LYS A 363 12.21 11.80 12.21
N PRO A 364 11.87 12.09 10.94
CA PRO A 364 11.06 11.18 10.15
C PRO A 364 11.85 9.94 9.75
N GLU A 365 11.14 8.83 9.56
CA GLU A 365 11.70 7.64 8.90
C GLU A 365 12.13 8.00 7.47
N ARG A 366 13.31 7.50 7.05
CA ARG A 366 13.81 7.62 5.69
C ARG A 366 13.97 6.21 5.07
N PRO A 367 13.20 5.88 4.04
CA PRO A 367 13.25 4.57 3.38
C PRO A 367 14.63 4.26 2.77
N VAL A 368 14.89 2.98 2.51
CA VAL A 368 16.06 2.56 1.72
C VAL A 368 16.05 3.22 0.34
N ASN A 369 17.24 3.53 -0.19
CA ASN A 369 17.39 4.10 -1.53
C ASN A 369 16.47 5.32 -1.79
N SER A 370 16.34 6.19 -0.80
CA SER A 370 15.54 7.41 -0.89
C SER A 370 16.33 8.63 -0.41
N THR A 371 15.83 9.81 -0.77
CA THR A 371 16.32 11.12 -0.36
C THR A 371 15.18 11.97 0.19
N LEU A 372 15.44 12.63 1.31
CA LEU A 372 14.55 13.68 1.85
C LEU A 372 14.95 15.01 1.22
N MET A 373 14.08 15.54 0.35
CA MET A 373 14.32 16.77 -0.42
C MET A 373 14.20 18.02 0.45
N VAL A 374 13.23 18.01 1.36
CA VAL A 374 13.01 19.08 2.34
C VAL A 374 13.13 18.50 3.75
N ARG A 375 13.90 19.18 4.60
CA ARG A 375 14.13 18.79 6.00
C ARG A 375 13.62 19.89 6.93
N ALA A 376 12.33 19.87 7.20
CA ALA A 376 11.69 20.73 8.18
C ALA A 376 10.93 19.85 9.17
N ASN A 377 10.93 20.24 10.44
CA ASN A 377 10.28 19.48 11.51
C ASN A 377 9.44 20.37 12.43
N THR A 378 9.25 21.65 12.13
CA THR A 378 8.34 22.51 12.89
C THR A 378 6.88 22.16 12.59
N VAL A 379 5.99 22.29 13.56
CA VAL A 379 4.56 22.03 13.35
C VAL A 379 4.04 22.89 12.19
N GLY A 380 3.32 22.25 11.26
CA GLY A 380 2.81 22.84 10.03
C GLY A 380 3.76 22.76 8.83
N SER A 381 5.04 22.41 9.03
CA SER A 381 5.99 22.22 7.92
C SER A 381 5.76 20.90 7.18
N THR A 382 6.17 20.86 5.90
CA THR A 382 6.09 19.68 5.05
C THR A 382 7.46 19.15 4.68
N ILE A 383 7.58 17.82 4.62
CA ILE A 383 8.75 17.10 4.09
C ILE A 383 8.37 16.38 2.80
N GLU A 384 9.34 16.20 1.92
CA GLU A 384 9.16 15.55 0.62
C GLU A 384 10.19 14.43 0.42
N TYR A 385 9.71 13.29 -0.05
CA TYR A 385 10.49 12.09 -0.34
C TYR A 385 10.69 11.93 -1.83
N GLN A 386 11.91 11.59 -2.22
CA GLN A 386 12.26 11.17 -3.57
C GLN A 386 12.98 9.83 -3.53
N CYS A 387 12.56 8.88 -4.36
CA CYS A 387 13.29 7.62 -4.50
C CYS A 387 14.51 7.81 -5.42
N ASN A 388 15.56 7.03 -5.18
CA ASN A 388 16.73 7.01 -6.05
C ASN A 388 16.33 6.54 -7.47
N PRO A 389 17.13 6.88 -8.51
CA PRO A 389 16.86 6.44 -9.87
C PRO A 389 16.59 4.93 -9.98
N GLY A 390 15.65 4.55 -10.85
CA GLY A 390 15.21 3.16 -11.03
C GLY A 390 14.29 2.61 -9.95
N HIS A 391 13.89 3.43 -8.96
CA HIS A 391 12.95 3.03 -7.93
C HIS A 391 11.62 3.79 -8.05
N LEU A 392 10.52 3.06 -7.97
CA LEU A 392 9.17 3.59 -7.90
C LEU A 392 8.81 3.95 -6.45
N LEU A 393 8.24 5.14 -6.24
CA LEU A 393 7.72 5.59 -4.94
C LEU A 393 6.31 5.05 -4.72
N LEU A 394 6.12 4.29 -3.64
CA LEU A 394 4.84 3.72 -3.24
C LEU A 394 4.38 4.34 -1.92
N GLY A 395 3.30 5.11 -1.92
CA GLY A 395 2.79 5.81 -0.72
C GLY A 395 2.85 7.33 -0.88
N PRO A 396 2.67 8.10 0.21
CA PRO A 396 2.65 9.55 0.16
C PRO A 396 4.06 10.10 -0.12
N SER A 397 4.19 10.94 -1.15
CA SER A 397 5.45 11.63 -1.48
C SER A 397 5.74 12.78 -0.51
N THR A 398 4.73 13.31 0.17
CA THR A 398 4.85 14.43 1.12
C THR A 398 4.19 14.11 2.44
N ARG A 399 4.78 14.56 3.56
CA ARG A 399 4.20 14.43 4.91
C ARG A 399 4.28 15.75 5.65
N THR A 400 3.28 16.04 6.50
CA THR A 400 3.18 17.30 7.25
C THR A 400 3.40 17.04 8.73
N CYS A 401 4.21 17.87 9.39
CA CYS A 401 4.39 17.81 10.84
C CYS A 401 3.13 18.32 11.56
N GLN A 402 2.49 17.45 12.34
CA GLN A 402 1.22 17.73 13.01
C GLN A 402 1.44 18.28 14.43
N PRO A 403 0.47 19.00 15.02
CA PRO A 403 0.53 19.50 16.40
C PRO A 403 0.66 18.40 17.48
N THR A 404 0.52 17.14 17.09
CA THR A 404 0.76 15.96 17.93
C THR A 404 2.24 15.63 18.12
N GLY A 405 3.14 16.28 17.38
CA GLY A 405 4.58 15.97 17.35
C GLY A 405 4.97 14.86 16.37
N PHE A 406 4.05 14.42 15.51
CA PHE A 406 4.29 13.37 14.51
C PHE A 406 3.99 13.84 13.08
N PHE A 407 4.66 13.22 12.11
CA PHE A 407 4.37 13.44 10.70
C PHE A 407 3.11 12.69 10.27
N SER A 408 2.29 13.33 9.44
CA SER A 408 1.07 12.74 8.89
C SER A 408 1.33 11.45 8.11
N GLU A 409 0.35 10.54 8.08
CA GLU A 409 0.38 9.29 7.31
C GLU A 409 1.63 8.42 7.59
N PHE A 410 1.97 7.51 6.68
CA PHE A 410 3.10 6.59 6.77
C PHE A 410 4.24 7.00 5.83
N ALA A 411 5.48 6.56 6.09
CA ALA A 411 6.59 6.80 5.17
C ALA A 411 6.40 5.99 3.86
N PRO A 412 6.76 6.55 2.68
CA PRO A 412 6.64 5.82 1.42
C PRO A 412 7.66 4.67 1.34
N LYS A 413 7.46 3.75 0.39
CA LYS A 413 8.41 2.68 0.08
C LYS A 413 8.99 2.86 -1.31
N CYS A 414 10.31 2.82 -1.42
CA CYS A 414 11.00 2.82 -2.71
C CYS A 414 11.22 1.39 -3.20
N SER A 415 10.63 1.03 -4.34
CA SER A 415 10.76 -0.30 -4.96
C SER A 415 11.58 -0.23 -6.24
N TYR A 416 12.71 -0.94 -6.30
CA TYR A 416 13.45 -1.10 -7.56
C TYR A 416 12.59 -1.84 -8.59
N LEU A 417 12.62 -1.37 -9.84
CA LEU A 417 11.82 -1.91 -10.93
C LEU A 417 12.61 -1.87 -12.24
N GLU A 418 12.48 -2.93 -13.05
CA GLU A 418 13.16 -3.09 -14.32
C GLU A 418 12.24 -3.71 -15.39
N CYS A 419 12.26 -3.16 -16.61
CA CYS A 419 11.37 -3.57 -17.71
C CYS A 419 11.95 -4.67 -18.63
N GLY A 420 13.20 -5.09 -18.38
CA GLY A 420 13.91 -6.02 -19.27
C GLY A 420 14.42 -5.36 -20.56
N PHE A 421 14.83 -6.16 -21.53
CA PHE A 421 15.32 -5.66 -22.81
C PHE A 421 14.16 -5.26 -23.74
N PRO A 422 14.27 -4.12 -24.45
CA PRO A 422 13.31 -3.75 -25.48
C PRO A 422 13.19 -4.81 -26.59
N ALA A 423 12.03 -4.88 -27.22
CA ALA A 423 11.81 -5.79 -28.33
C ALA A 423 12.62 -5.37 -29.57
N ASN A 424 13.24 -6.34 -30.26
CA ASN A 424 13.90 -6.06 -31.54
C ASN A 424 12.87 -5.81 -32.64
N ILE A 425 13.16 -4.86 -33.53
CA ILE A 425 12.31 -4.52 -34.68
C ILE A 425 13.02 -4.90 -35.98
N PRO A 426 12.34 -5.52 -36.96
CA PRO A 426 12.91 -5.80 -38.27
C PRO A 426 13.29 -4.51 -39.01
N ASN A 427 14.39 -4.54 -39.77
CA ASN A 427 14.89 -3.39 -40.56
C ASN A 427 15.15 -2.12 -39.72
N GLY A 428 15.43 -2.31 -38.44
CA GLY A 428 15.70 -1.24 -37.49
C GLY A 428 16.49 -1.75 -36.30
N GLY A 429 16.56 -0.92 -35.27
CA GLY A 429 17.22 -1.21 -34.02
C GLY A 429 16.74 -0.28 -32.92
N TYR A 430 17.35 -0.42 -31.75
CA TYR A 430 17.12 0.47 -30.62
C TYR A 430 18.43 0.78 -29.90
N SER A 431 18.41 1.88 -29.18
CA SER A 431 19.46 2.27 -28.25
C SER A 431 18.83 2.60 -26.90
N LEU A 432 19.41 2.08 -25.81
CA LEU A 432 18.99 2.45 -24.46
C LEU A 432 19.67 3.78 -24.11
N VAL A 433 18.86 4.80 -23.82
CA VAL A 433 19.37 6.08 -23.32
C VAL A 433 20.06 5.82 -21.98
N ASN A 434 21.33 6.22 -21.87
CA ASN A 434 22.22 5.94 -20.72
C ASN A 434 22.50 4.45 -20.43
N GLY A 435 22.09 3.52 -21.30
CA GLY A 435 22.32 2.08 -21.14
C GLY A 435 21.53 1.43 -20.00
N THR A 436 20.47 2.07 -19.50
CA THR A 436 19.65 1.58 -18.38
C THR A 436 18.29 1.06 -18.84
N LYS A 437 17.67 0.20 -18.03
CA LYS A 437 16.38 -0.47 -18.29
C LYS A 437 15.44 -0.49 -17.07
N HIS A 438 15.82 0.27 -16.03
CA HIS A 438 15.03 0.42 -14.81
C HIS A 438 13.91 1.45 -15.00
N PHE A 439 13.01 1.58 -14.02
CA PHE A 439 11.94 2.59 -14.01
C PHE A 439 12.42 3.96 -14.51
N GLN A 440 11.64 4.60 -15.39
CA GLN A 440 11.94 5.85 -16.09
C GLN A 440 13.17 5.83 -17.03
N SER A 441 13.74 4.65 -17.33
CA SER A 441 14.71 4.53 -18.43
C SER A 441 14.00 4.73 -19.76
N ILE A 442 14.71 5.27 -20.75
CA ILE A 442 14.18 5.55 -22.07
C ILE A 442 14.91 4.68 -23.09
N VAL A 443 14.16 4.09 -24.02
CA VAL A 443 14.67 3.44 -25.22
C VAL A 443 14.32 4.28 -26.43
N GLN A 444 15.28 4.48 -27.33
CA GLN A 444 15.11 5.18 -28.59
C GLN A 444 15.29 4.21 -29.77
N TYR A 445 14.24 4.05 -30.56
CA TYR A 445 14.22 3.23 -31.77
C TYR A 445 14.65 4.02 -33.00
N PHE A 446 15.27 3.32 -33.95
CA PHE A 446 15.67 3.87 -35.23
C PHE A 446 15.48 2.83 -36.34
N CYS A 447 15.24 3.29 -37.55
CA CYS A 447 15.17 2.42 -38.73
C CYS A 447 16.49 2.45 -39.50
N GLN A 448 16.76 1.35 -40.21
CA GLN A 448 17.88 1.28 -41.14
C GLN A 448 17.63 2.21 -42.35
N GLU A 449 18.68 2.46 -43.13
CA GLU A 449 18.59 3.29 -44.33
C GLU A 449 17.50 2.77 -45.30
N SER A 450 16.75 3.68 -45.93
CA SER A 450 15.59 3.38 -46.80
C SER A 450 14.32 2.84 -46.10
N TYR A 451 14.24 2.95 -44.77
CA TYR A 451 13.02 2.67 -44.00
C TYR A 451 12.59 3.90 -43.18
N ILE A 452 11.28 4.06 -43.00
CA ILE A 452 10.68 5.10 -42.16
C ILE A 452 10.09 4.49 -40.88
N LEU A 453 10.31 5.17 -39.76
CA LEU A 453 9.79 4.76 -38.46
C LEU A 453 8.31 5.13 -38.35
N VAL A 454 7.46 4.14 -38.09
CA VAL A 454 6.03 4.32 -37.87
C VAL A 454 5.67 3.88 -36.46
N GLY A 455 5.30 4.84 -35.61
CA GLY A 455 5.00 4.63 -34.20
C GLY A 455 5.72 5.64 -33.30
N GLN A 456 5.76 5.38 -32.00
CA GLN A 456 6.53 6.20 -31.05
C GLN A 456 8.02 5.82 -31.15
N PRO A 457 8.93 6.77 -31.43
CA PRO A 457 10.36 6.49 -31.53
C PRO A 457 11.01 6.31 -30.15
N GLU A 458 10.37 6.81 -29.09
CA GLU A 458 10.86 6.72 -27.72
C GLU A 458 9.81 6.05 -26.85
N LEU A 459 10.24 5.06 -26.07
CA LEU A 459 9.43 4.42 -25.03
C LEU A 459 10.13 4.54 -23.68
N MET A 460 9.37 4.68 -22.60
CA MET A 460 9.84 4.77 -21.23
C MET A 460 9.45 3.52 -20.44
N CYS A 461 10.34 3.06 -19.56
CA CYS A 461 10.06 1.96 -18.64
C CYS A 461 9.08 2.43 -17.54
N ASP A 462 7.84 1.93 -17.59
CA ASP A 462 6.73 2.35 -16.76
C ASP A 462 6.60 1.53 -15.47
N ALA A 463 5.69 1.95 -14.59
CA ALA A 463 5.44 1.35 -13.27
C ALA A 463 4.91 -0.09 -13.33
N ASP A 464 4.43 -0.57 -14.49
CA ASP A 464 3.94 -1.93 -14.71
C ASP A 464 5.04 -2.93 -15.11
N ARG A 465 6.31 -2.50 -15.09
CA ARG A 465 7.48 -3.28 -15.54
C ARG A 465 7.50 -3.54 -17.05
N LYS A 466 6.87 -2.68 -17.85
CA LYS A 466 6.94 -2.71 -19.30
C LYS A 466 7.31 -1.35 -19.87
N TRP A 467 7.74 -1.36 -21.13
CA TRP A 467 7.88 -0.14 -21.91
C TRP A 467 6.46 0.41 -22.20
N ASP A 468 6.27 1.72 -22.06
CA ASP A 468 4.99 2.45 -22.09
C ASP A 468 4.27 2.50 -23.45
N GLY A 469 4.54 1.53 -24.32
CA GLY A 469 3.91 1.40 -25.63
C GLY A 469 4.41 0.16 -26.39
N PRO A 470 3.73 -0.19 -27.50
CA PRO A 470 4.24 -1.20 -28.41
C PRO A 470 5.49 -0.70 -29.15
N PRO A 471 6.44 -1.59 -29.51
CA PRO A 471 7.59 -1.21 -30.32
C PRO A 471 7.13 -0.65 -31.69
N PRO A 472 7.78 0.40 -32.22
CA PRO A 472 7.45 0.94 -33.54
C PRO A 472 7.84 -0.04 -34.64
N ARG A 473 7.35 0.17 -35.86
CA ARG A 473 7.74 -0.62 -37.03
C ARG A 473 8.50 0.22 -38.05
N CYS A 474 9.36 -0.44 -38.83
CA CYS A 474 10.07 0.17 -39.94
C CYS A 474 9.41 -0.24 -41.25
N ASP A 475 8.69 0.70 -41.86
CA ASP A 475 8.05 0.50 -43.16
C ASP A 475 9.03 0.95 -44.25
N PRO A 476 9.13 0.26 -45.40
CA PRO A 476 9.98 0.70 -46.51
C PRO A 476 9.61 2.13 -46.94
N LEU A 477 10.61 2.96 -47.20
CA LEU A 477 10.38 4.27 -47.82
C LEU A 477 9.92 4.01 -49.27
N LEU A 478 8.67 4.33 -49.56
CA LEU A 478 8.10 4.19 -50.90
C LEU A 478 7.96 5.57 -51.53
N CYS A 479 8.39 5.68 -52.77
CA CYS A 479 8.19 6.86 -53.60
C CYS A 479 6.75 6.87 -54.11
N HIS A 480 6.18 8.05 -54.29
CA HIS A 480 4.88 8.19 -54.93
C HIS A 480 4.91 7.56 -56.33
N ASN A 481 3.77 6.98 -56.74
CA ASN A 481 3.62 6.43 -58.09
C ASN A 481 4.01 7.49 -59.13
N PRO A 482 4.79 7.12 -60.17
CA PRO A 482 5.22 8.09 -61.17
C PRO A 482 4.01 8.71 -61.87
N PRO A 483 3.98 10.04 -62.08
CA PRO A 483 2.85 10.71 -62.69
C PRO A 483 2.57 10.18 -64.10
N SER A 484 1.30 9.90 -64.42
CA SER A 484 0.93 9.58 -65.80
C SER A 484 1.03 10.80 -66.70
N ILE A 485 1.52 10.61 -67.93
CA ILE A 485 1.65 11.66 -68.94
C ILE A 485 0.61 11.45 -70.05
N LYS A 486 0.12 12.53 -70.67
CA LYS A 486 -0.83 12.43 -71.78
C LYS A 486 -0.11 11.96 -73.04
N HIS A 487 -0.72 11.07 -73.82
CA HIS A 487 -0.15 10.50 -75.05
C HIS A 487 1.21 9.79 -74.84
N GLY A 488 1.41 9.21 -73.66
CA GLY A 488 2.60 8.45 -73.34
C GLY A 488 2.34 7.46 -72.21
N ASN A 489 3.13 6.40 -72.18
CA ASN A 489 3.10 5.37 -71.16
C ASN A 489 4.34 5.47 -70.28
N VAL A 490 4.21 5.06 -69.02
CA VAL A 490 5.31 4.95 -68.06
C VAL A 490 5.54 3.49 -67.72
N THR A 491 6.79 3.06 -67.79
CA THR A 491 7.24 1.73 -67.37
C THR A 491 8.23 1.88 -66.22
N VAL A 492 7.94 1.21 -65.10
CA VAL A 492 8.80 1.21 -63.91
C VAL A 492 9.60 -0.08 -63.91
N THR A 493 10.88 -0.01 -63.56
CA THR A 493 11.80 -1.17 -63.56
C THR A 493 11.42 -2.26 -62.55
N VAL A 494 10.62 -1.95 -61.52
CA VAL A 494 10.16 -2.87 -60.48
C VAL A 494 8.75 -2.53 -60.02
N ASN A 495 7.99 -3.53 -59.54
CA ASN A 495 6.60 -3.36 -59.07
C ASN A 495 6.46 -2.52 -57.78
N THR A 496 7.56 -2.25 -57.06
CA THR A 496 7.60 -1.43 -55.84
C THR A 496 8.56 -0.27 -56.02
N THR A 497 8.10 0.97 -55.78
CA THR A 497 8.87 2.20 -55.95
C THR A 497 9.69 2.52 -54.70
N VAL A 498 10.88 1.93 -54.58
CA VAL A 498 11.86 2.26 -53.52
C VAL A 498 12.92 3.25 -54.03
N PRO A 499 13.65 3.98 -53.16
CA PRO A 499 14.80 4.80 -53.56
C PRO A 499 15.75 4.04 -54.49
N GLY A 500 16.14 4.68 -55.60
CA GLY A 500 16.92 4.08 -56.69
C GLY A 500 16.09 3.47 -57.83
N THR A 501 14.76 3.34 -57.67
CA THR A 501 13.87 2.88 -58.76
C THR A 501 13.83 3.90 -59.90
N THR A 502 13.85 3.43 -61.15
CA THR A 502 13.75 4.29 -62.34
C THR A 502 12.41 4.11 -63.06
N ALA A 503 11.82 5.24 -63.48
CA ALA A 503 10.65 5.28 -64.33
C ALA A 503 11.04 5.77 -65.73
N GLU A 504 10.77 4.96 -66.74
CA GLU A 504 11.01 5.26 -68.15
C GLU A 504 9.69 5.65 -68.84
N TYR A 505 9.71 6.79 -69.54
CA TYR A 505 8.55 7.32 -70.26
C TYR A 505 8.72 7.13 -71.76
N VAL A 506 7.66 6.68 -72.40
CA VAL A 506 7.61 6.46 -73.85
C VAL A 506 6.36 7.12 -74.41
N CYS A 507 6.51 7.96 -75.42
CA CYS A 507 5.37 8.57 -76.10
C CYS A 507 4.69 7.61 -77.07
N GLU A 508 3.38 7.76 -77.22
CA GLU A 508 2.57 7.06 -78.22
C GLU A 508 3.03 7.40 -79.64
N ASN A 509 2.67 6.55 -80.60
CA ASN A 509 3.02 6.76 -82.01
C ASN A 509 2.53 8.14 -82.49
N ASN A 510 3.39 8.85 -83.23
CA ASN A 510 3.22 10.23 -83.72
C ASN A 510 3.43 11.33 -82.67
N PHE A 511 3.96 11.01 -81.49
CA PHE A 511 4.40 11.98 -80.51
C PHE A 511 5.90 11.82 -80.21
N LYS A 512 6.58 12.94 -79.97
CA LYS A 512 7.99 13.04 -79.58
C LYS A 512 8.07 13.43 -78.10
N LEU A 513 8.98 12.78 -77.38
CA LEU A 513 9.22 13.05 -75.95
C LEU A 513 10.06 14.31 -75.78
N ILE A 514 9.59 15.21 -74.92
CA ILE A 514 10.24 16.47 -74.56
C ILE A 514 10.50 16.45 -73.04
N GLY A 515 11.78 16.32 -72.67
CA GLY A 515 12.25 16.20 -71.29
C GLY A 515 13.14 14.98 -71.08
N GLU A 516 13.41 14.63 -69.83
CA GLU A 516 14.18 13.43 -69.46
C GLU A 516 13.30 12.18 -69.64
N ALA A 517 13.77 11.24 -70.46
CA ALA A 517 13.03 10.00 -70.75
C ALA A 517 13.04 9.02 -69.55
N VAL A 518 14.05 9.11 -68.68
CA VAL A 518 14.21 8.25 -67.50
C VAL A 518 14.44 9.13 -66.28
N ILE A 519 13.61 8.97 -65.25
CA ILE A 519 13.75 9.65 -63.97
C ILE A 519 13.96 8.62 -62.86
N SER A 520 14.79 8.92 -61.86
CA SER A 520 15.04 8.04 -60.72
C SER A 520 14.40 8.57 -59.43
N CYS A 521 14.01 7.67 -58.53
CA CYS A 521 13.59 8.06 -57.20
C CYS A 521 14.81 8.27 -56.30
N ASP A 522 14.84 9.39 -55.59
CA ASP A 522 15.90 9.74 -54.65
C ASP A 522 15.66 9.15 -53.24
N SER A 523 16.64 9.34 -52.34
CA SER A 523 16.58 8.89 -50.94
C SER A 523 15.53 9.61 -50.08
N THR A 524 14.88 10.64 -50.61
CA THR A 524 13.81 11.39 -49.94
C THR A 524 12.42 10.90 -50.33
N GLY A 525 12.32 9.91 -51.22
CA GLY A 525 11.04 9.37 -51.71
C GLY A 525 10.42 10.21 -52.83
N PHE A 526 11.18 11.14 -53.42
CA PHE A 526 10.75 11.99 -54.52
C PHE A 526 11.46 11.61 -55.82
N TRP A 527 10.82 11.94 -56.94
CA TRP A 527 11.43 11.76 -58.26
C TRP A 527 12.41 12.90 -58.53
N THR A 528 13.59 12.56 -59.05
CA THR A 528 14.72 13.47 -59.31
C THR A 528 14.38 14.63 -60.25
N SER A 529 13.41 14.47 -61.15
CA SER A 529 12.98 15.51 -62.09
C SER A 529 11.47 15.44 -62.40
N LYS A 530 10.94 16.51 -63.02
CA LYS A 530 9.53 16.61 -63.43
C LYS A 530 9.24 15.66 -64.60
N PRO A 531 8.02 15.09 -64.71
CA PRO A 531 7.70 14.16 -65.79
C PRO A 531 7.81 14.84 -67.17
N PRO A 532 8.29 14.12 -68.21
CA PRO A 532 8.40 14.66 -69.56
C PRO A 532 7.01 14.85 -70.20
N THR A 533 6.98 15.57 -71.33
CA THR A 533 5.74 15.81 -72.08
C THR A 533 5.83 15.22 -73.49
N CYS A 534 4.71 14.70 -73.99
CA CYS A 534 4.62 14.16 -75.35
C CYS A 534 3.96 15.18 -76.27
N GLU A 535 4.73 15.71 -77.21
CA GLU A 535 4.24 16.66 -78.21
C GLU A 535 4.11 16.01 -79.58
N LEU A 536 3.15 16.45 -80.39
CA LEU A 536 2.89 15.87 -81.71
C LEU A 536 4.14 15.98 -82.59
N ASP A 537 4.63 14.85 -83.08
CA ASP A 537 5.73 14.77 -84.03
C ASP A 537 5.19 15.15 -85.42
N LYS A 538 5.14 16.46 -85.66
CA LYS A 538 4.67 17.07 -86.91
C LYS A 538 5.46 16.58 -88.12
N GLU A 539 6.70 16.16 -87.93
CA GLU A 539 7.59 15.68 -88.99
C GLU A 539 7.24 14.24 -89.38
N LYS A 540 7.02 13.34 -88.41
CA LYS A 540 6.45 11.99 -88.68
C LYS A 540 5.09 12.05 -89.36
N LEU A 541 4.19 12.93 -88.90
CA LEU A 541 2.87 13.10 -89.48
C LEU A 541 2.90 13.66 -90.91
N TYR A 542 3.84 14.56 -91.20
CA TYR A 542 4.07 15.07 -92.55
C TYR A 542 4.58 13.97 -93.48
N ASN A 543 5.53 13.15 -93.03
CA ASN A 543 6.12 12.07 -93.83
C ASN A 543 5.14 10.89 -94.05
N ALA A 544 4.35 10.50 -93.05
CA ALA A 544 3.29 9.48 -93.21
C ALA A 544 2.19 9.92 -94.20
N ARG A 545 1.92 11.24 -94.29
CA ARG A 545 0.95 11.82 -95.23
C ARG A 545 1.46 11.82 -96.68
N ILE A 546 2.78 11.83 -96.90
CA ILE A 546 3.42 11.69 -98.22
C ILE A 546 3.29 10.23 -98.72
N GLU A 547 3.56 9.24 -97.87
CA GLU A 547 3.48 7.82 -98.25
C GLU A 547 2.05 7.32 -98.48
N GLY A 548 1.07 7.82 -97.70
CA GLY A 548 -0.35 7.52 -97.90
C GLY A 548 -0.90 8.01 -99.25
N LYS A 549 -0.32 9.04 -99.85
CA LYS A 549 -0.67 9.52 -101.20
C LYS A 549 -0.09 8.63 -102.32
N HIS A 550 1.03 7.94 -102.09
CA HIS A 550 1.59 7.00 -103.07
C HIS A 550 0.81 5.69 -103.17
N LYS A 551 0.15 5.24 -102.11
CA LYS A 551 -0.69 4.03 -102.12
C LYS A 551 -2.08 4.23 -102.76
N ARG A 552 -2.58 5.47 -102.84
CA ARG A 552 -3.87 5.81 -103.47
C ARG A 552 -3.80 5.91 -105.00
N ASN A 553 -2.63 6.21 -105.57
CA ASN A 553 -2.42 6.34 -107.02
C ASN A 553 -2.03 5.04 -107.74
N ARG A 554 -1.88 3.91 -107.04
CA ARG A 554 -1.44 2.62 -107.62
C ARG A 554 -2.56 1.58 -107.76
N ALA A 555 -3.81 1.95 -107.45
CA ALA A 555 -4.95 1.03 -107.40
C ALA A 555 -6.07 1.36 -108.41
N SER A 556 -5.75 1.94 -109.58
CA SER A 556 -6.75 2.28 -110.62
C SER A 556 -6.54 1.66 -112.00
N ILE A 557 -5.53 0.82 -112.25
CA ILE A 557 -5.34 0.17 -113.55
C ILE A 557 -4.79 -1.25 -113.36
N ALA A 558 -5.68 -2.24 -113.23
CA ALA A 558 -5.54 -3.62 -113.69
C ALA A 558 -6.73 -4.45 -113.19
N ALA A 559 -7.88 -4.27 -113.83
CA ALA A 559 -9.02 -5.19 -113.74
C ALA A 559 -9.30 -5.73 -115.15
N ARG A 560 -9.77 -6.99 -115.18
CA ARG A 560 -10.17 -7.87 -116.31
C ARG A 560 -9.08 -8.86 -116.77
N LEU A 561 -9.30 -10.17 -116.88
CA LEU A 561 -10.37 -11.10 -116.50
C LEU A 561 -9.80 -12.50 -116.81
N ASN A 562 -9.94 -13.51 -115.94
CA ASN A 562 -10.40 -14.80 -116.42
C ASN A 562 -11.16 -15.56 -115.33
N MET A 563 -12.27 -16.11 -115.78
CA MET A 563 -13.41 -16.61 -115.02
C MET A 563 -13.41 -18.13 -115.13
N GLY A 564 -13.59 -18.83 -114.01
CA GLY A 564 -13.84 -20.28 -114.03
C GLY A 564 -13.80 -20.92 -112.64
N GLY A 565 -14.97 -21.14 -112.04
CA GLY A 565 -15.15 -22.13 -110.96
C GLY A 565 -15.73 -21.62 -109.63
N ILE A 566 -16.99 -21.20 -109.62
CA ILE A 566 -17.87 -21.18 -108.42
C ILE A 566 -18.51 -22.59 -108.38
N ILE A 567 -18.53 -23.36 -107.29
CA ILE A 567 -19.51 -23.42 -106.17
C ILE A 567 -19.02 -24.62 -105.32
N ALA A 568 -18.70 -24.51 -104.03
CA ALA A 568 -19.60 -24.83 -102.91
C ALA A 568 -18.86 -24.47 -101.60
N LEU A 569 -19.37 -23.54 -100.78
CA LEU A 569 -20.16 -23.83 -99.56
C LEU A 569 -19.45 -24.86 -98.67
N GLY A 570 -18.85 -24.47 -97.54
CA GLY A 570 -19.57 -23.78 -96.48
C GLY A 570 -19.87 -24.72 -95.31
N ILE A 571 -18.92 -25.58 -94.91
CA ILE A 571 -18.94 -26.30 -93.63
C ILE A 571 -17.47 -26.60 -93.26
N PHE A 572 -16.78 -25.76 -92.48
CA PHE A 572 -15.60 -26.23 -91.70
C PHE A 572 -15.09 -25.22 -90.64
N GLY A 573 -15.52 -23.95 -90.67
CA GLY A 573 -15.20 -22.97 -89.61
C GLY A 573 -16.12 -23.03 -88.37
N GLY A 574 -17.32 -23.60 -88.52
CA GLY A 574 -18.27 -23.75 -87.41
C GLY A 574 -18.05 -25.00 -86.54
N PHE A 575 -17.34 -26.01 -87.04
CA PHE A 575 -17.12 -27.28 -86.32
C PHE A 575 -16.06 -27.17 -85.22
N VAL A 576 -15.11 -26.25 -85.35
CA VAL A 576 -14.07 -26.01 -84.33
C VAL A 576 -14.59 -25.14 -83.18
N PHE A 577 -15.56 -24.26 -83.43
CA PHE A 577 -16.15 -23.40 -82.41
C PHE A 577 -17.27 -24.10 -81.61
N LEU A 578 -18.01 -25.03 -82.22
CA LEU A 578 -19.03 -25.87 -81.54
C LEU A 578 -18.40 -26.93 -80.62
N ALA A 579 -17.24 -27.51 -80.98
CA ALA A 579 -16.54 -28.51 -80.16
C ALA A 579 -15.99 -27.92 -78.84
N VAL A 580 -15.58 -26.65 -78.84
CA VAL A 580 -15.08 -25.95 -77.64
C VAL A 580 -16.22 -25.57 -76.70
N ILE A 581 -17.39 -25.17 -77.22
CA ILE A 581 -18.56 -24.85 -76.40
C ILE A 581 -19.22 -26.10 -75.80
N ILE A 582 -19.31 -27.21 -76.55
CA ILE A 582 -19.83 -28.49 -76.03
C ILE A 582 -18.93 -29.05 -74.90
N SER A 583 -17.62 -28.83 -74.97
CA SER A 583 -16.68 -29.25 -73.92
C SER A 583 -16.85 -28.46 -72.61
N ILE A 584 -17.16 -27.16 -72.69
CA ILE A 584 -17.39 -26.30 -71.53
C ILE A 584 -18.75 -26.60 -70.87
N VAL A 585 -19.78 -26.93 -71.66
CA VAL A 585 -21.12 -27.28 -71.13
C VAL A 585 -21.12 -28.65 -70.43
N VAL A 586 -20.35 -29.64 -70.90
CA VAL A 586 -20.23 -30.96 -70.24
C VAL A 586 -19.51 -30.89 -68.88
N ILE A 587 -18.58 -29.94 -68.68
CA ILE A 587 -17.90 -29.73 -67.40
C ILE A 587 -18.82 -29.03 -66.38
N ILE A 588 -19.71 -28.15 -66.84
CA ILE A 588 -20.65 -27.43 -65.96
C ILE A 588 -21.88 -28.30 -65.60
N VAL A 589 -22.36 -29.16 -66.51
CA VAL A 589 -23.53 -30.04 -66.28
C VAL A 589 -23.20 -31.27 -65.42
N ARG A 590 -21.92 -31.70 -65.30
CA ARG A 590 -21.52 -32.79 -64.39
C ARG A 590 -21.32 -32.38 -62.94
N ARG A 591 -21.45 -31.09 -62.62
CA ARG A 591 -21.31 -30.56 -61.26
C ARG A 591 -22.64 -30.09 -60.64
N ASN A 592 -23.77 -30.29 -61.32
CA ASN A 592 -25.06 -29.86 -60.80
C ASN A 592 -26.23 -30.77 -61.27
N SER A 593 -26.23 -32.04 -60.84
CA SER A 593 -27.44 -32.91 -60.83
C SER A 593 -27.12 -34.26 -60.16
N ASN A 594 -27.24 -34.30 -58.83
CA ASN A 594 -27.60 -35.43 -57.96
C ASN A 594 -27.03 -35.13 -56.56
N SER A 595 -27.80 -35.00 -55.49
CA SER A 595 -29.24 -35.15 -55.31
C SER A 595 -29.58 -34.64 -53.90
N GLN A 596 -30.81 -34.16 -53.78
CA GLN A 596 -31.51 -33.62 -52.63
C GLN A 596 -31.83 -34.66 -51.55
N ASP A 597 -31.93 -34.21 -50.29
CA ASP A 597 -32.97 -34.50 -49.26
C ASP A 597 -32.34 -34.32 -47.86
N SER A 598 -32.85 -33.52 -46.91
CA SER A 598 -34.25 -33.34 -46.48
C SER A 598 -34.43 -32.06 -45.62
N LEU A 599 -35.70 -31.63 -45.54
CA LEU A 599 -36.34 -30.45 -44.93
C LEU A 599 -36.11 -30.28 -43.38
N ASP A 600 -36.39 -29.17 -42.68
CA ASP A 600 -37.56 -28.28 -42.72
C ASP A 600 -37.37 -26.94 -41.94
N SER A 601 -38.09 -25.91 -42.43
CA SER A 601 -38.75 -24.71 -41.83
C SER A 601 -38.34 -24.15 -40.43
N LEU A 602 -38.47 -22.86 -40.06
CA LEU A 602 -39.24 -21.71 -40.55
C LEU A 602 -38.65 -20.37 -39.99
N SER A 603 -38.93 -19.31 -40.74
CA SER A 603 -38.61 -17.87 -40.66
C SER A 603 -39.12 -17.04 -39.48
N THR A 604 -38.54 -15.84 -39.28
CA THR A 604 -39.15 -14.47 -39.40
C THR A 604 -38.06 -13.39 -39.12
N TYR A 605 -37.70 -12.43 -39.99
CA TYR A 605 -38.34 -11.11 -40.31
C TYR A 605 -38.80 -10.34 -39.03
N GLU A 606 -38.56 -9.05 -38.74
CA GLU A 606 -38.31 -7.83 -39.52
C GLU A 606 -38.00 -6.62 -38.59
N SER A 607 -37.40 -5.57 -39.16
CA SER A 607 -37.57 -4.11 -38.86
C SER A 607 -36.86 -3.39 -37.68
N GLN A 608 -36.08 -2.38 -38.11
CA GLN A 608 -36.05 -0.96 -37.69
C GLN A 608 -36.05 -0.54 -36.20
N GLY A 609 -35.02 0.25 -35.86
CA GLY A 609 -35.25 1.64 -35.47
C GLY A 609 -34.87 2.09 -34.05
N SER A 610 -34.00 3.11 -34.02
CA SER A 610 -33.95 4.24 -33.06
C SER A 610 -32.92 4.25 -31.92
N ARG A 611 -31.93 5.13 -32.13
CA ARG A 611 -31.40 6.22 -31.27
C ARG A 611 -31.36 6.10 -29.73
N GLU A 612 -30.14 6.43 -29.28
CA GLU A 612 -29.74 7.33 -28.18
C GLU A 612 -29.35 6.79 -26.79
N LYS A 613 -28.08 7.13 -26.46
CA LYS A 613 -27.53 7.68 -25.20
C LYS A 613 -27.13 6.74 -24.05
N LEU A 614 -25.80 6.66 -23.90
CA LEU A 614 -25.02 7.12 -22.73
C LEU A 614 -25.65 6.93 -21.34
N TYR A 615 -25.17 5.92 -20.61
CA TYR A 615 -24.33 6.00 -19.39
C TYR A 615 -24.48 4.67 -18.64
N GLN A 616 -23.38 3.95 -18.43
CA GLN A 616 -23.30 3.11 -17.23
C GLN A 616 -21.86 2.82 -16.82
N ARG A 617 -21.51 3.42 -15.67
CA ARG A 617 -20.56 2.84 -14.72
C ARG A 617 -21.13 1.50 -14.25
N GLN A 618 -20.28 0.48 -14.14
CA GLN A 618 -20.38 -0.50 -13.04
C GLN A 618 -19.05 -1.25 -12.87
N CYS A 619 -18.67 -1.37 -11.60
CA CYS A 619 -17.51 -2.09 -11.08
C CYS A 619 -17.73 -3.61 -11.02
N TRP A 620 -16.65 -4.29 -10.60
CA TRP A 620 -16.47 -5.69 -10.12
C TRP A 620 -15.97 -6.68 -11.18
N PRO A 621 -15.21 -7.76 -10.83
CA PRO A 621 -14.96 -8.35 -9.51
C PRO A 621 -13.47 -8.67 -9.19
N GLY A 622 -13.22 -9.16 -7.97
CA GLY A 622 -11.90 -9.61 -7.49
C GLY A 622 -11.57 -11.09 -7.79
N HIS A 623 -10.25 -11.38 -7.68
CA HIS A 623 -9.53 -12.67 -7.55
C HIS A 623 -9.72 -13.76 -8.64
N PRO A 624 -8.70 -14.60 -8.98
CA PRO A 624 -7.96 -15.56 -8.11
C PRO A 624 -6.42 -15.60 -8.43
N GLY A 625 -5.48 -16.38 -7.88
CA GLY A 625 -5.40 -17.53 -6.97
C GLY A 625 -4.19 -18.43 -7.36
N SER A 626 -3.67 -19.23 -6.41
CA SER A 626 -2.73 -20.40 -6.53
C SER A 626 -1.20 -20.12 -6.53
N LEU A 627 -0.34 -20.89 -5.84
CA LEU A 627 -0.24 -22.36 -5.74
C LEU A 627 0.27 -22.89 -4.39
N HIS A 628 -0.33 -24.01 -3.97
CA HIS A 628 0.19 -25.05 -3.06
C HIS A 628 0.63 -26.27 -3.89
N PRO A 629 1.41 -27.20 -3.31
CA PRO A 629 1.02 -28.62 -3.35
C PRO A 629 1.32 -29.29 -1.97
N SER A 630 0.84 -30.47 -1.56
CA SER A 630 -0.21 -31.41 -1.99
C SER A 630 -0.39 -32.46 -0.86
N VAL A 631 -1.61 -32.97 -0.73
CA VAL A 631 -2.17 -33.94 0.24
C VAL A 631 -2.01 -35.40 -0.25
N LEU A 632 -2.18 -36.42 0.63
CA LEU A 632 -2.87 -37.73 0.41
C LEU A 632 -2.84 -38.60 1.72
N PRO A 633 -3.67 -39.67 1.92
CA PRO A 633 -5.05 -39.68 2.46
C PRO A 633 -5.27 -40.66 3.67
N PRO A 634 -6.51 -40.90 4.17
CA PRO A 634 -6.80 -41.70 5.38
C PRO A 634 -7.39 -43.11 5.11
N PRO A 635 -7.57 -43.95 6.15
CA PRO A 635 -8.65 -44.94 6.21
C PRO A 635 -9.42 -44.87 7.55
N ASP A 636 -10.75 -44.79 7.52
CA ASP A 636 -11.75 -45.88 7.63
C ASP A 636 -12.12 -46.27 9.07
N ASP A 637 -13.41 -46.09 9.36
CA ASP A 637 -14.17 -46.55 10.52
C ASP A 637 -14.53 -48.04 10.36
N PRO A 638 -14.62 -48.82 11.45
CA PRO A 638 -15.83 -49.63 11.57
C PRO A 638 -16.43 -49.73 12.98
N ASP A 639 -17.74 -49.92 12.90
CA ASP A 639 -18.80 -50.08 13.88
C ASP A 639 -18.69 -51.28 14.86
N HIS A 640 -19.47 -51.13 15.95
CA HIS A 640 -20.12 -52.18 16.77
C HIS A 640 -19.31 -53.16 17.66
N ARG A 641 -19.51 -53.07 18.99
CA ARG A 641 -20.29 -54.08 19.78
C ARG A 641 -20.47 -53.72 21.26
N LYS A 642 -21.72 -53.86 21.70
CA LYS A 642 -22.18 -53.94 23.10
C LYS A 642 -21.59 -55.16 23.83
N GLY A 643 -21.32 -55.00 25.12
CA GLY A 643 -21.05 -56.08 26.07
C GLY A 643 -21.34 -55.62 27.49
N ASN A 644 -22.18 -56.38 28.19
CA ASN A 644 -22.99 -56.04 29.35
C ASN A 644 -22.37 -56.56 30.67
N SER A 645 -23.04 -56.23 31.78
CA SER A 645 -22.93 -56.83 33.13
C SER A 645 -21.85 -56.22 34.04
N ASP A 646 -22.00 -56.15 35.35
CA ASP A 646 -23.13 -56.01 36.29
C ASP A 646 -22.48 -56.03 37.69
N ARG A 647 -23.13 -55.35 38.64
CA ARG A 647 -23.26 -55.72 40.07
C ARG A 647 -22.20 -55.38 41.14
N HIS A 648 -22.81 -54.74 42.16
CA HIS A 648 -22.66 -54.86 43.62
C HIS A 648 -21.75 -53.85 44.34
N ARG A 649 -22.04 -53.34 45.55
CA ARG A 649 -23.26 -53.13 46.39
C ARG A 649 -22.69 -52.54 47.71
N GLU A 650 -23.03 -51.27 48.05
CA GLU A 650 -23.26 -50.68 49.40
C GLU A 650 -22.24 -50.86 50.58
N PRO A 651 -22.42 -50.19 51.77
CA PRO A 651 -22.79 -48.78 52.06
C PRO A 651 -22.00 -48.19 53.28
N SER A 652 -22.53 -47.08 53.84
CA SER A 652 -22.34 -46.51 55.22
C SER A 652 -21.18 -45.51 55.40
N THR A 653 -21.27 -44.40 56.14
CA THR A 653 -22.32 -43.86 57.05
C THR A 653 -22.10 -42.36 57.32
N SER A 654 -23.19 -41.73 57.75
CA SER A 654 -23.36 -40.35 58.24
C SER A 654 -22.52 -39.94 59.45
N THR A 655 -22.29 -38.63 59.62
CA THR A 655 -22.59 -37.96 60.89
C THR A 655 -22.98 -36.49 60.67
N GLN A 656 -24.11 -36.13 61.28
CA GLN A 656 -24.78 -34.84 61.29
C GLN A 656 -24.60 -34.25 62.69
N TYR A 657 -24.34 -32.94 62.80
CA TYR A 657 -24.66 -32.16 64.01
C TYR A 657 -25.21 -30.79 63.61
N HIS A 658 -26.08 -30.30 64.47
CA HIS A 658 -27.21 -29.42 64.21
C HIS A 658 -27.07 -28.10 64.99
N LEU A 659 -27.80 -27.06 64.56
CA LEU A 659 -28.39 -25.94 65.36
C LEU A 659 -27.46 -24.76 65.72
N ARG A 660 -27.80 -23.46 65.64
CA ARG A 660 -29.10 -22.74 65.65
C ARG A 660 -29.02 -21.27 65.13
N HIS A 661 -30.11 -20.85 64.47
CA HIS A 661 -30.85 -19.56 64.47
C HIS A 661 -30.16 -18.18 64.50
N HIS A 662 -30.52 -17.33 63.52
CA HIS A 662 -31.52 -16.26 63.72
C HIS A 662 -32.21 -15.88 62.39
N GLN A 663 -33.54 -15.84 62.41
CA GLN A 663 -34.45 -15.35 61.37
C GLN A 663 -34.99 -13.96 61.74
N HIS A 664 -35.27 -13.13 60.73
CA HIS A 664 -36.49 -12.35 60.51
C HIS A 664 -36.38 -11.77 59.08
N GLY A 665 -37.29 -11.93 58.11
CA GLY A 665 -38.66 -12.44 58.11
C GLY A 665 -39.67 -11.33 57.78
N ASN A 666 -39.99 -11.17 56.48
CA ASN A 666 -41.34 -10.91 55.92
C ASN A 666 -41.23 -10.88 54.37
N SER A 667 -41.75 -11.83 53.57
CA SER A 667 -43.15 -12.29 53.35
C SER A 667 -44.01 -11.19 52.69
N HIS A 668 -44.77 -11.36 51.61
CA HIS A 668 -45.07 -12.45 50.66
C HIS A 668 -45.88 -11.80 49.51
N ARG A 669 -45.79 -12.32 48.27
CA ARG A 669 -46.92 -12.93 47.53
C ARG A 669 -46.50 -13.40 46.15
N ASP A 670 -46.65 -14.71 45.96
CA ASP A 670 -46.61 -15.44 44.69
C ASP A 670 -47.90 -15.24 43.89
N SER A 671 -47.81 -15.29 42.56
CA SER A 671 -48.50 -16.29 41.74
C SER A 671 -48.00 -16.26 40.28
N ASP A 672 -47.95 -17.46 39.71
CA ASP A 672 -47.41 -17.91 38.42
C ASP A 672 -47.92 -17.18 37.16
N ILE A 673 -47.16 -17.28 36.05
CA ILE A 673 -47.57 -17.95 34.79
C ILE A 673 -46.57 -17.66 33.62
N SER A 674 -46.08 -18.77 33.05
CA SER A 674 -45.59 -19.07 31.68
C SER A 674 -44.72 -18.11 30.85
N LEU A 675 -43.61 -18.71 30.37
CA LEU A 675 -42.96 -18.59 29.06
C LEU A 675 -43.76 -17.88 27.95
N GLU A 676 -43.14 -16.86 27.34
CA GLU A 676 -43.17 -16.69 25.88
C GLU A 676 -41.97 -15.84 25.40
N THR A 677 -41.21 -16.43 24.48
CA THR A 677 -40.20 -15.80 23.64
C THR A 677 -40.83 -14.78 22.70
N THR A 678 -40.22 -13.60 22.51
CA THR A 678 -40.10 -12.96 21.18
C THR A 678 -39.20 -11.71 21.24
N ALA A 679 -38.25 -11.68 20.32
CA ALA A 679 -37.42 -10.52 20.01
C ALA A 679 -38.25 -9.42 19.33
N SER A 680 -37.95 -8.16 19.62
CA SER A 680 -38.39 -7.03 18.79
C SER A 680 -37.25 -6.05 18.53
N THR A 681 -36.96 -5.90 17.24
CA THR A 681 -36.21 -4.79 16.62
C THR A 681 -37.22 -3.72 16.18
N PRO A 682 -36.81 -2.45 16.02
CA PRO A 682 -37.56 -1.51 15.19
C PRO A 682 -36.71 -0.94 14.03
N ARG A 683 -37.22 -1.12 12.80
CA ARG A 683 -37.00 -0.25 11.64
C ARG A 683 -38.34 0.37 11.25
N TRP A 684 -38.40 1.67 10.97
CA TRP A 684 -39.30 2.21 9.93
C TRP A 684 -38.65 3.41 9.21
N CYS A 685 -38.78 3.39 7.88
CA CYS A 685 -38.38 4.39 6.89
C CYS A 685 -39.41 5.52 6.72
N LYS A 686 -39.07 6.60 6.01
CA LYS A 686 -40.02 7.32 5.14
C LYS A 686 -39.38 7.82 3.83
N LYS A 687 -40.13 7.62 2.75
CA LYS A 687 -39.91 7.97 1.33
C LYS A 687 -41.07 8.88 0.91
N HIS A 688 -40.88 9.79 -0.04
CA HIS A 688 -41.97 10.51 -0.72
C HIS A 688 -41.87 10.33 -2.25
N GLU A 689 -43.03 10.06 -2.86
CA GLU A 689 -43.31 9.81 -4.28
C GLU A 689 -43.66 11.08 -5.09
N LYS A 690 -43.58 10.96 -6.42
CA LYS A 690 -44.64 11.29 -7.42
C LYS A 690 -44.19 10.74 -8.80
N ARG A 691 -44.78 9.69 -9.37
CA ARG A 691 -46.03 9.47 -10.16
C ARG A 691 -45.99 9.92 -11.63
N SER A 692 -46.46 9.01 -12.49
CA SER A 692 -46.37 8.86 -13.97
C SER A 692 -47.36 9.68 -14.81
N GLY A 693 -47.19 9.67 -16.14
CA GLY A 693 -48.27 9.92 -17.10
C GLY A 693 -47.90 9.65 -18.56
N TYR A 694 -48.57 8.65 -19.15
CA TYR A 694 -48.76 8.26 -20.56
C TYR A 694 -47.60 7.69 -21.39
#